data_AF-A0A3A0B1U5-F1
#
_entry.id   AF-A0A3A0B1U5-F1
#
_cell.length_a   1.000
_cell.length_b   1.000
_cell.length_c   1.000
_cell.angle_alpha   90.00
_cell.angle_beta   90.00
_cell.angle_gamma   90.00
#
_symmetry.space_group_name_H-M   'P 1'
#
loop_
_entity.id
_entity.type
_entity.pdbx_description
1 polymer ?
#
loop_
_entity_poly.entity_id
_entity_poly.type
_entity_poly.pdbx_seq_one_letter_code
_entity_poly.pdbx_strand_id
1 'polypeptide(L)'
;MDESAVPPHDDSQRIFGRERERSGLGALLDRACDGAGSLVLVGGEAGIGKTTLVRDLERRARGRGMLVLTGHCYDLSVTPPYGPWSQIARAASRVGVLPAPPAALLDEEALKRSRSQQALLEEVRIFLLDVAERLPLALVLEDLHWADHASLELLRDIGRSASRAPLLVAATYRNDELSRRHPLHALIPALVRESVTHRIILRPLDDLAVGALVADRYQLPEASKVLLVRYLQERGEGNPFFLVELLRALEEQGRIAPSGDGVWTLVGMDGMPVPELVRQVIDGRLARLGDDTRRALEVASVIGQDAPYDLWSVVSGIGEDQLAGIVELAVDAHLVEDARDGSRFRFTHALVREALYEALLLPRRRTLHRQVAEALMTRPGVAPDTIAYHLQQASDPRAIDWFIRAGVRAERVAWLTAADHFRAALQLMRAHDLDLAQRGWLIIRLVRFLRFANTAECFALLDEAKHYATDLRDDVLRAYVDFCRAEVDGYSGRLDTLTAMQAQANATNRIRQLSVDDRRRLDALIERGQVVSDATFLAMQVAGFSQSGPVRDAIELGREVMVRDPDPPPEAPWGLAVAYTLIGDLPYAMDAYHQARESFIALGDYPMAGSTALYELTFVVLPFQTDDLARRAQTIAVGEDAWTRAQGAQGNSVELIHLPALTLEGKWQAALQLLDDARCRHMTFGRRAIFLANLGQIARAQGNRDVALALVRDACSRGIAERPVPIVHLTDLLVYQLAARLALDAGQADAARGWLQAIDDWLDAHEIVLGRADTQLLWAEWYRASGNIAAARILAARALTTATTPCQPLALLRAKRLLGELATAGVDVDAANAYLRESLQLAELCAAPYELALSLAALAELALIADLETDAERYLSEARETFARLDAKPALEHIDALEQRLGRRVSANGLPAGLSARELEVLRLAAQGLTNPQIGEQLFLSARTVEHHLRSIYRKLDVSTRAAATRFAVEHDLL
;
A
#
# COMPACT_ATOMS: atom_id res chain seq x y z
N MET A 1 75.21 -7.66 11.99
CA MET A 1 74.74 -7.12 10.71
C MET A 1 74.16 -8.27 9.95
N ASP A 2 72.84 -8.41 10.02
CA ASP A 2 72.04 -9.22 9.10
C ASP A 2 70.65 -8.55 9.08
N GLU A 3 70.55 -7.47 8.30
CA GLU A 3 69.31 -6.75 8.01
C GLU A 3 68.89 -7.17 6.59
N SER A 4 68.03 -8.17 6.48
CA SER A 4 67.35 -8.50 5.20
C SER A 4 65.94 -9.06 5.40
N ALA A 5 65.21 -8.58 6.42
CA ALA A 5 63.78 -8.84 6.52
C ALA A 5 63.03 -7.71 5.78
N VAL A 6 62.56 -8.01 4.56
CA VAL A 6 61.58 -7.18 3.86
C VAL A 6 60.33 -7.08 4.77
N PRO A 7 59.81 -5.88 5.08
CA PRO A 7 58.63 -5.76 5.94
C PRO A 7 57.41 -6.42 5.28
N PRO A 8 56.49 -7.01 6.06
CA PRO A 8 55.26 -7.59 5.52
C PRO A 8 54.44 -6.51 4.78
N HIS A 9 53.95 -6.85 3.59
CA HIS A 9 53.10 -5.97 2.81
C HIS A 9 51.75 -5.76 3.51
N ASP A 10 51.44 -4.54 3.94
CA ASP A 10 50.10 -4.16 4.42
C ASP A 10 49.13 -4.10 3.22
N ASP A 11 48.55 -5.25 2.87
CA ASP A 11 47.58 -5.44 1.78
C ASP A 11 46.32 -4.54 1.93
N SER A 12 46.13 -3.85 3.05
CA SER A 12 44.91 -3.07 3.35
C SER A 12 44.87 -1.66 2.75
N GLN A 13 45.97 -1.16 2.15
CA GLN A 13 46.07 0.27 1.82
C GLN A 13 45.84 0.65 0.36
N ARG A 14 46.12 -0.21 -0.63
CA ARG A 14 46.01 0.12 -2.07
C ARG A 14 44.91 -0.68 -2.78
N ILE A 15 44.05 0.02 -3.51
CA ILE A 15 42.97 -0.55 -4.33
C ILE A 15 43.33 -0.35 -5.80
N PHE A 16 43.32 -1.44 -6.57
CA PHE A 16 43.65 -1.48 -8.00
C PHE A 16 42.40 -1.69 -8.86
N GLY A 17 42.34 -1.06 -10.04
CA GLY A 17 41.30 -1.31 -11.03
C GLY A 17 39.89 -0.88 -10.58
N ARG A 18 39.84 0.07 -9.64
CA ARG A 18 38.61 0.65 -9.08
C ARG A 18 38.65 2.18 -9.08
N GLU A 19 39.50 2.79 -9.90
CA GLU A 19 39.75 4.22 -9.91
C GLU A 19 38.49 5.00 -10.28
N ARG A 20 37.69 4.48 -11.20
CA ARG A 20 36.40 5.07 -11.61
C ARG A 20 35.38 5.03 -10.48
N GLU A 21 35.23 3.87 -9.84
CA GLU A 21 34.31 3.65 -8.72
C GLU A 21 34.72 4.51 -7.52
N ARG A 22 36.02 4.56 -7.18
CA ARG A 22 36.56 5.39 -6.10
C ARG A 22 36.38 6.89 -6.37
N SER A 23 36.57 7.32 -7.61
CA SER A 23 36.34 8.72 -8.00
C SER A 23 34.86 9.08 -7.90
N GLY A 24 33.97 8.20 -8.37
CA GLY A 24 32.52 8.40 -8.26
C GLY A 24 32.05 8.47 -6.80
N LEU A 25 32.48 7.51 -5.97
CA LEU A 25 32.20 7.50 -4.53
C LEU A 25 32.75 8.72 -3.80
N GLY A 26 33.95 9.18 -4.17
CA GLY A 26 34.53 10.42 -3.64
C GLY A 26 33.66 11.64 -3.91
N ALA A 27 33.19 11.80 -5.15
CA ALA A 27 32.28 12.90 -5.51
C ALA A 27 30.95 12.84 -4.74
N LEU A 28 30.45 11.64 -4.44
CA LEU A 28 29.23 11.48 -3.62
C LEU A 28 29.46 11.82 -2.15
N LEU A 29 30.63 11.50 -1.59
CA LEU A 29 31.02 11.93 -0.24
C LEU A 29 31.13 13.46 -0.15
N ASP A 30 31.76 14.10 -1.14
CA ASP A 30 31.91 15.56 -1.18
C ASP A 30 30.53 16.23 -1.22
N ARG A 31 29.63 15.75 -2.09
CA ARG A 31 28.24 16.22 -2.16
C ARG A 31 27.47 16.02 -0.86
N ALA A 32 27.67 14.89 -0.17
CA ALA A 32 27.03 14.66 1.12
C ALA A 32 27.55 15.63 2.18
N CYS A 33 28.84 15.98 2.18
CA CYS A 33 29.37 17.02 3.07
C CYS A 33 28.76 18.40 2.77
N ASP A 34 28.44 18.67 1.50
CA ASP A 34 27.74 19.90 1.06
C ASP A 34 26.22 19.88 1.34
N GLY A 35 25.70 18.86 2.05
CA GLY A 35 24.28 18.74 2.41
C GLY A 35 23.39 18.04 1.40
N ALA A 36 23.95 17.52 0.30
CA ALA A 36 23.23 16.85 -0.77
C ALA A 36 23.57 15.35 -0.82
N GLY A 37 22.96 14.58 0.09
CA GLY A 37 23.17 13.15 0.24
C GLY A 37 22.66 12.26 -0.90
N SER A 38 22.91 10.96 -0.78
CA SER A 38 22.49 9.95 -1.78
C SER A 38 22.52 8.52 -1.23
N LEU A 39 21.88 7.60 -1.96
CA LEU A 39 21.97 6.16 -1.74
C LEU A 39 22.90 5.54 -2.79
N VAL A 40 23.78 4.63 -2.40
CA VAL A 40 24.68 3.90 -3.29
C VAL A 40 24.50 2.41 -3.09
N LEU A 41 24.20 1.70 -4.18
CA LEU A 41 24.09 0.24 -4.20
C LEU A 41 25.32 -0.36 -4.90
N VAL A 42 26.12 -1.13 -4.17
CA VAL A 42 27.33 -1.78 -4.66
C VAL A 42 27.07 -3.28 -4.83
N GLY A 43 26.83 -3.70 -6.07
CA GLY A 43 26.57 -5.09 -6.42
C GLY A 43 27.78 -5.79 -7.05
N GLY A 44 27.89 -7.11 -6.86
CA GLY A 44 28.90 -7.93 -7.52
C GLY A 44 29.05 -9.31 -6.86
N GLU A 45 29.79 -10.20 -7.49
CA GLU A 45 30.01 -11.59 -7.03
C GLU A 45 30.80 -11.66 -5.71
N ALA A 46 30.81 -12.82 -5.06
CA ALA A 46 31.63 -13.07 -3.89
C ALA A 46 33.13 -12.84 -4.19
N GLY A 47 33.87 -12.24 -3.25
CA GLY A 47 35.31 -11.96 -3.42
C GLY A 47 35.68 -10.81 -4.37
N ILE A 48 34.73 -10.23 -5.12
CA ILE A 48 35.00 -9.20 -6.16
C ILE A 48 35.55 -7.85 -5.64
N GLY A 49 35.63 -7.68 -4.31
CA GLY A 49 36.15 -6.48 -3.64
C GLY A 49 35.10 -5.46 -3.17
N LYS A 50 33.84 -5.86 -2.96
CA LYS A 50 32.77 -4.98 -2.45
C LYS A 50 33.13 -4.37 -1.09
N THR A 51 33.43 -5.20 -0.10
CA THR A 51 33.84 -4.79 1.25
C THR A 51 35.12 -3.95 1.23
N THR A 52 36.10 -4.28 0.38
CA THR A 52 37.32 -3.48 0.20
C THR A 52 37.01 -2.06 -0.28
N LEU A 53 36.12 -1.93 -1.28
CA LEU A 53 35.70 -0.63 -1.80
C LEU A 53 34.94 0.18 -0.73
N VAL A 54 34.07 -0.47 0.03
CA VAL A 54 33.33 0.15 1.13
C VAL A 54 34.24 0.57 2.28
N ARG A 55 35.24 -0.24 2.67
CA ARG A 55 36.25 0.16 3.66
C ARG A 55 37.06 1.38 3.22
N ASP A 56 37.37 1.52 1.92
CA ASP A 56 37.99 2.75 1.38
C ASP A 56 37.04 3.94 1.41
N LEU A 57 35.75 3.73 1.09
CA LEU A 57 34.71 4.75 1.27
C LEU A 57 34.64 5.20 2.74
N GLU A 58 34.58 4.28 3.69
CA GLU A 58 34.53 4.61 5.12
C GLU A 58 35.76 5.41 5.56
N ARG A 59 36.97 5.01 5.15
CA ARG A 59 38.20 5.77 5.46
C ARG A 59 38.15 7.17 4.88
N ARG A 60 37.72 7.32 3.62
CA ARG A 60 37.58 8.61 2.94
C ARG A 60 36.51 9.50 3.58
N ALA A 61 35.44 8.90 4.08
CA ALA A 61 34.38 9.60 4.82
C ALA A 61 34.92 10.11 6.17
N ARG A 62 35.60 9.26 6.95
CA ARG A 62 36.25 9.68 8.21
C ARG A 62 37.29 10.79 7.98
N GLY A 63 38.06 10.70 6.89
CA GLY A 63 39.02 11.74 6.50
C GLY A 63 38.38 13.10 6.15
N ARG A 64 37.08 13.13 5.82
CA ARG A 64 36.28 14.34 5.61
C ARG A 64 35.57 14.81 6.88
N GLY A 65 35.80 14.16 8.02
CA GLY A 65 35.13 14.46 9.28
C GLY A 65 33.71 13.89 9.38
N MET A 66 33.31 12.98 8.48
CA MET A 66 32.00 12.32 8.56
C MET A 66 31.98 11.28 9.68
N LEU A 67 30.83 11.17 10.36
CA LEU A 67 30.52 10.03 11.21
C LEU A 67 30.23 8.81 10.33
N VAL A 68 30.87 7.68 10.62
CA VAL A 68 30.64 6.43 9.89
C VAL A 68 30.01 5.40 10.81
N LEU A 69 28.82 4.91 10.46
CA LEU A 69 28.13 3.84 11.19
C LEU A 69 27.84 2.68 10.23
N THR A 70 28.17 1.47 10.66
CA THR A 70 28.05 0.26 9.84
C THR A 70 27.07 -0.73 10.48
N GLY A 71 26.14 -1.23 9.70
CA GLY A 71 25.23 -2.32 10.05
C GLY A 71 25.45 -3.51 9.11
N HIS A 72 25.47 -4.71 9.67
CA HIS A 72 25.67 -5.93 8.89
C HIS A 72 24.38 -6.75 8.81
N CYS A 73 24.06 -7.22 7.60
CA CYS A 73 23.13 -8.32 7.40
C CYS A 73 23.91 -9.63 7.51
N TYR A 74 23.29 -10.66 8.11
CA TYR A 74 23.99 -11.92 8.37
C TYR A 74 23.36 -13.05 7.58
N ASP A 75 24.20 -14.01 7.20
CA ASP A 75 23.87 -15.31 6.59
C ASP A 75 23.23 -16.26 7.61
N LEU A 76 22.37 -15.68 8.44
CA LEU A 76 21.38 -16.39 9.19
C LEU A 76 20.18 -16.30 8.25
N SER A 77 19.59 -17.43 7.85
CA SER A 77 18.37 -17.45 7.02
C SER A 77 17.20 -16.64 7.61
N VAL A 78 17.40 -16.05 8.80
CA VAL A 78 16.50 -15.20 9.53
C VAL A 78 17.29 -14.05 10.21
N THR A 79 17.38 -12.89 9.53
CA THR A 79 17.84 -11.64 10.16
C THR A 79 16.72 -11.11 11.06
N PRO A 80 17.00 -10.76 12.33
CA PRO A 80 15.97 -10.18 13.21
C PRO A 80 15.40 -8.89 12.58
N PRO A 81 14.11 -8.56 12.80
CA PRO A 81 13.53 -7.32 12.28
C PRO A 81 14.41 -6.11 12.61
N TYR A 82 14.73 -5.31 11.58
CA TYR A 82 15.59 -4.13 11.70
C TYR A 82 17.03 -4.42 12.15
N GLY A 83 17.52 -5.66 12.04
CA GLY A 83 18.83 -6.11 12.53
C GLY A 83 20.00 -5.17 12.25
N PRO A 84 20.32 -4.84 10.98
CA PRO A 84 21.41 -3.91 10.66
C PRO A 84 21.20 -2.50 11.24
N TRP A 85 19.95 -2.05 11.37
CA TRP A 85 19.61 -0.74 11.92
C TRP A 85 19.77 -0.69 13.44
N SER A 86 19.40 -1.76 14.15
CA SER A 86 19.68 -1.92 15.57
C SER A 86 21.18 -1.87 15.87
N GLN A 87 22.04 -2.39 14.98
CA GLN A 87 23.49 -2.25 15.12
C GLN A 87 23.94 -0.80 14.99
N ILE A 88 23.45 -0.09 13.98
CA ILE A 88 23.72 1.33 13.77
C ILE A 88 23.29 2.14 14.99
N ALA A 89 22.09 1.89 15.53
CA ALA A 89 21.59 2.57 16.73
C ALA A 89 22.50 2.33 17.94
N ARG A 90 22.93 1.08 18.18
CA ARG A 90 23.86 0.75 19.29
C ARG A 90 25.25 1.38 19.10
N ALA A 91 25.72 1.50 17.87
CA ALA A 91 26.98 2.18 17.59
C ALA A 91 26.84 3.68 17.86
N ALA A 92 25.73 4.29 17.44
CA ALA A 92 25.45 5.71 17.68
C ALA A 92 25.29 6.05 19.16
N SER A 93 24.66 5.19 19.98
CA SER A 93 24.48 5.45 21.43
C SER A 93 25.79 5.55 22.20
N ARG A 94 26.89 5.01 21.67
CA ARG A 94 28.24 5.11 22.27
C ARG A 94 28.89 6.47 22.01
N VAL A 95 28.34 7.29 21.13
CA VAL A 95 28.86 8.62 20.78
C VAL A 95 28.09 9.67 21.58
N GLY A 96 28.65 10.10 22.71
CA GLY A 96 27.94 10.90 23.71
C GLY A 96 27.44 12.30 23.29
N VAL A 97 27.79 12.78 22.10
CA VAL A 97 27.32 14.07 21.53
C VAL A 97 26.10 13.93 20.61
N LEU A 98 25.72 12.69 20.27
CA LEU A 98 24.58 12.41 19.39
C LEU A 98 23.25 12.40 20.16
N PRO A 99 22.12 12.64 19.48
CA PRO A 99 20.81 12.38 20.07
C PRO A 99 20.69 10.91 20.51
N ALA A 100 19.79 10.63 21.45
CA ALA A 100 19.52 9.26 21.86
C ALA A 100 18.88 8.48 20.68
N PRO A 101 19.37 7.29 20.33
CA PRO A 101 18.72 6.47 19.32
C PRO A 101 17.33 6.02 19.77
N PRO A 102 16.44 5.72 18.81
CA PRO A 102 15.11 5.17 19.10
C PRO A 102 15.18 3.98 20.04
N ALA A 103 14.43 4.04 21.14
CA ALA A 103 14.47 2.99 22.15
C ALA A 103 14.10 1.64 21.55
N ALA A 104 13.19 1.62 20.58
CA ALA A 104 12.77 0.42 19.85
C ALA A 104 13.89 -0.25 19.03
N LEU A 105 14.95 0.47 18.63
CA LEU A 105 16.12 -0.16 17.98
C LEU A 105 17.14 -0.69 18.99
N LEU A 106 17.09 -0.23 20.24
CA LEU A 106 18.04 -0.58 21.31
C LEU A 106 17.50 -1.66 22.25
N ASP A 107 16.21 -1.61 22.54
CA ASP A 107 15.49 -2.44 23.50
C ASP A 107 14.29 -3.14 22.84
N GLU A 108 14.17 -4.44 23.10
CA GLU A 108 13.13 -5.30 22.55
C GLU A 108 11.75 -4.99 23.13
N GLU A 109 11.69 -4.63 24.42
CA GLU A 109 10.41 -4.29 25.05
C GLU A 109 9.89 -2.94 24.56
N ALA A 110 10.79 -2.00 24.24
CA ALA A 110 10.44 -0.78 23.53
C ALA A 110 9.98 -1.05 22.09
N LEU A 111 10.59 -2.02 21.38
CA LEU A 111 10.15 -2.41 20.03
C LEU A 111 8.73 -2.98 20.02
N LYS A 112 8.40 -3.84 21.00
CA LYS A 112 7.05 -4.41 21.17
C LYS A 112 6.00 -3.38 21.56
N ARG A 113 6.41 -2.32 22.29
CA ARG A 113 5.57 -1.17 22.65
C ARG A 113 5.50 -0.12 21.55
N SER A 114 6.28 -0.27 20.47
CA SER A 114 6.22 0.66 19.35
C SER A 114 4.80 0.66 18.79
N ARG A 115 4.24 1.86 18.65
CA ARG A 115 2.85 2.03 18.21
C ARG A 115 2.63 1.59 16.79
N SER A 116 3.68 1.59 15.96
CA SER A 116 3.62 1.24 14.54
C SER A 116 4.98 1.00 13.91
N GLN A 117 5.04 0.19 12.85
CA GLN A 117 6.19 0.15 11.94
C GLN A 117 6.48 1.55 11.38
N GLN A 118 5.44 2.31 10.99
CA GLN A 118 5.61 3.66 10.45
C GLN A 118 6.16 4.68 11.46
N ALA A 119 5.68 4.68 12.70
CA ALA A 119 6.24 5.56 13.74
C ALA A 119 7.68 5.18 14.03
N LEU A 120 8.02 3.89 13.99
CA LEU A 120 9.41 3.46 14.10
C LEU A 120 10.25 3.96 12.92
N LEU A 121 9.77 3.80 11.67
CA LEU A 121 10.47 4.34 10.49
C LEU A 121 10.70 5.85 10.61
N GLU A 122 9.67 6.58 11.05
CA GLU A 122 9.74 8.01 11.26
C GLU A 122 10.68 8.41 12.41
N GLU A 123 10.62 7.73 13.56
CA GLU A 123 11.51 7.97 14.70
C GLU A 123 12.97 7.73 14.31
N VAL A 124 13.23 6.65 13.56
CA VAL A 124 14.56 6.33 13.05
C VAL A 124 15.01 7.33 12.00
N ARG A 125 14.12 7.75 11.09
CA ARG A 125 14.42 8.78 10.08
C ARG A 125 14.76 10.11 10.75
N ILE A 126 13.93 10.60 11.67
CA ILE A 126 14.17 11.83 12.42
C ILE A 126 15.50 11.73 13.15
N PHE A 127 15.73 10.63 13.87
CA PHE A 127 17.00 10.41 14.55
C PHE A 127 18.22 10.47 13.61
N LEU A 128 18.18 9.77 12.48
CA LEU A 128 19.30 9.75 11.53
C LEU A 128 19.52 11.11 10.85
N LEU A 129 18.45 11.85 10.58
CA LEU A 129 18.52 13.21 10.03
C LEU A 129 19.07 14.19 11.08
N ASP A 130 18.63 14.12 12.34
CA ASP A 130 19.16 14.91 13.46
C ASP A 130 20.65 14.63 13.70
N VAL A 131 21.08 13.37 13.56
CA VAL A 131 22.49 12.99 13.61
C VAL A 131 23.24 13.64 12.44
N ALA A 132 22.70 13.51 11.22
CA ALA A 132 23.32 14.05 10.01
C ALA A 132 23.47 15.58 10.07
N GLU A 133 22.47 16.31 10.58
CA GLU A 133 22.54 17.76 10.74
C GLU A 133 23.66 18.22 11.69
N ARG A 134 23.96 17.43 12.72
CA ARG A 134 25.06 17.72 13.65
C ARG A 134 26.42 17.36 13.07
N LEU A 135 26.50 16.22 12.40
CA LEU A 135 27.72 15.67 11.80
C LEU A 135 27.36 14.95 10.50
N PRO A 136 27.97 15.30 9.35
CA PRO A 136 27.75 14.58 8.11
C PRO A 136 27.89 13.07 8.30
N LEU A 137 26.91 12.31 7.85
CA LEU A 137 26.75 10.89 8.20
C LEU A 137 26.97 10.01 6.97
N ALA A 138 27.81 8.99 7.12
CA ALA A 138 27.96 7.90 6.18
C ALA A 138 27.47 6.59 6.82
N LEU A 139 26.34 6.08 6.35
CA LEU A 139 25.80 4.78 6.76
C LEU A 139 26.26 3.70 5.79
N VAL A 140 26.75 2.59 6.33
CA VAL A 140 27.14 1.42 5.56
C VAL A 140 26.26 0.24 5.95
N LEU A 141 25.61 -0.38 4.97
CA LEU A 141 24.82 -1.60 5.15
C LEU A 141 25.44 -2.72 4.33
N GLU A 142 26.10 -3.66 4.98
CA GLU A 142 26.75 -4.76 4.27
C GLU A 142 25.80 -5.94 4.07
N ASP A 143 25.87 -6.53 2.86
CA ASP A 143 25.27 -7.81 2.50
C ASP A 143 23.72 -7.82 2.56
N LEU A 144 23.09 -6.78 1.99
CA LEU A 144 21.63 -6.61 1.94
C LEU A 144 20.86 -7.78 1.34
N HIS A 145 21.55 -8.65 0.60
CA HIS A 145 20.95 -9.86 0.10
C HIS A 145 20.40 -10.73 1.24
N TRP A 146 20.90 -10.64 2.48
CA TRP A 146 20.36 -11.34 3.67
C TRP A 146 19.48 -10.46 4.57
N ALA A 147 19.10 -9.25 4.13
CA ALA A 147 18.26 -8.36 4.92
C ALA A 147 16.82 -8.87 5.03
N ASP A 148 16.21 -8.70 6.20
CA ASP A 148 14.77 -8.90 6.38
C ASP A 148 13.95 -7.83 5.65
N HIS A 149 12.67 -8.12 5.41
CA HIS A 149 11.78 -7.20 4.67
C HIS A 149 11.66 -5.83 5.34
N ALA A 150 11.55 -5.77 6.67
CA ALA A 150 11.36 -4.53 7.39
C ALA A 150 12.61 -3.64 7.36
N SER A 151 13.81 -4.23 7.43
CA SER A 151 15.08 -3.52 7.21
C SER A 151 15.17 -2.90 5.81
N LEU A 152 14.68 -3.60 4.80
CA LEU A 152 14.67 -3.14 3.41
C LEU A 152 13.67 -2.00 3.18
N GLU A 153 12.52 -2.02 3.85
CA GLU A 153 11.57 -0.89 3.84
C GLU A 153 12.16 0.36 4.49
N LEU A 154 12.84 0.20 5.63
CA LEU A 154 13.54 1.32 6.28
C LEU A 154 14.64 1.89 5.39
N LEU A 155 15.40 1.05 4.67
CA LEU A 155 16.37 1.53 3.68
C LEU A 155 15.71 2.41 2.60
N ARG A 156 14.54 2.00 2.11
CA ARG A 156 13.80 2.77 1.10
C ARG A 156 13.32 4.11 1.64
N ASP A 157 12.81 4.13 2.88
CA ASP A 157 12.36 5.35 3.54
C ASP A 157 13.50 6.35 3.77
N ILE A 158 14.63 5.88 4.32
CA ILE A 158 15.83 6.70 4.49
C ILE A 158 16.40 7.16 3.15
N GLY A 159 16.40 6.29 2.13
CA GLY A 159 16.88 6.61 0.79
C GLY A 159 16.15 7.80 0.14
N ARG A 160 14.81 7.89 0.32
CA ARG A 160 14.01 9.04 -0.16
C ARG A 160 14.42 10.35 0.51
N SER A 161 14.78 10.29 1.79
CA SER A 161 15.12 11.47 2.60
C SER A 161 16.59 11.88 2.48
N ALA A 162 17.49 10.95 2.12
CA ALA A 162 18.93 11.17 2.07
C ALA A 162 19.35 12.35 1.17
N SER A 163 18.61 12.60 0.08
CA SER A 163 18.94 13.68 -0.88
C SER A 163 18.89 15.10 -0.31
N ARG A 164 18.25 15.29 0.84
CA ARG A 164 18.03 16.61 1.49
C ARG A 164 18.83 16.78 2.77
N ALA A 165 19.74 15.86 3.07
CA ALA A 165 20.53 15.85 4.28
C ALA A 165 21.99 15.55 3.95
N PRO A 166 22.93 15.88 4.85
CA PRO A 166 24.33 15.49 4.71
C PRO A 166 24.52 13.99 5.04
N LEU A 167 23.85 13.12 4.27
CA LEU A 167 23.74 11.69 4.50
C LEU A 167 24.11 10.89 3.25
N LEU A 168 25.16 10.08 3.33
CA LEU A 168 25.46 9.04 2.33
C LEU A 168 25.09 7.68 2.89
N VAL A 169 24.22 6.93 2.19
CA VAL A 169 23.94 5.53 2.51
C VAL A 169 24.62 4.66 1.46
N ALA A 170 25.51 3.77 1.87
CA ALA A 170 26.16 2.80 0.98
C ALA A 170 25.76 1.39 1.39
N ALA A 171 25.25 0.62 0.43
CA ALA A 171 24.77 -0.72 0.67
C ALA A 171 25.38 -1.73 -0.29
N THR A 172 25.87 -2.87 0.23
CA THR A 172 26.45 -3.93 -0.60
C THR A 172 25.49 -5.09 -0.79
N TYR A 173 25.56 -5.76 -1.94
CA TYR A 173 24.79 -6.99 -2.17
C TYR A 173 25.47 -7.90 -3.22
N ARG A 174 25.05 -9.17 -3.28
CA ARG A 174 25.57 -10.21 -4.17
C ARG A 174 24.57 -10.37 -5.31
N ASN A 175 25.02 -10.21 -6.57
CA ASN A 175 24.10 -10.26 -7.71
C ASN A 175 23.66 -11.70 -8.04
N ASP A 176 24.55 -12.65 -7.81
CA ASP A 176 24.46 -14.08 -8.03
C ASP A 176 23.46 -14.78 -7.10
N GLU A 177 23.22 -14.22 -5.92
CA GLU A 177 22.30 -14.80 -4.93
C GLU A 177 20.88 -14.19 -4.96
N LEU A 178 20.64 -13.22 -5.85
CA LEU A 178 19.32 -12.60 -6.02
C LEU A 178 18.44 -13.39 -6.99
N SER A 179 17.67 -14.34 -6.46
CA SER A 179 16.58 -14.96 -7.22
C SER A 179 15.45 -13.96 -7.51
N ARG A 180 14.63 -14.23 -8.55
CA ARG A 180 13.44 -13.40 -8.89
C ARG A 180 12.42 -13.29 -7.75
N ARG A 181 12.47 -14.20 -6.77
CA ARG A 181 11.56 -14.22 -5.60
C ARG A 181 12.10 -13.42 -4.41
N HIS A 182 13.36 -12.98 -4.45
CA HIS A 182 13.98 -12.28 -3.34
C HIS A 182 13.42 -10.84 -3.20
N PRO A 183 13.05 -10.36 -2.00
CA PRO A 183 12.50 -9.01 -1.81
C PRO A 183 13.41 -7.88 -2.36
N LEU A 184 14.73 -8.00 -2.17
CA LEU A 184 15.70 -7.03 -2.69
C LEU A 184 15.67 -6.93 -4.23
N HIS A 185 15.34 -8.01 -4.95
CA HIS A 185 15.26 -7.99 -6.43
C HIS A 185 14.17 -7.03 -6.91
N ALA A 186 13.01 -7.02 -6.26
CA ALA A 186 11.91 -6.10 -6.58
C ALA A 186 12.17 -4.66 -6.07
N LEU A 187 12.92 -4.54 -4.96
CA LEU A 187 13.21 -3.25 -4.33
C LEU A 187 14.21 -2.39 -5.12
N ILE A 188 15.26 -2.99 -5.69
CA ILE A 188 16.33 -2.25 -6.38
C ILE A 188 15.76 -1.28 -7.45
N PRO A 189 14.86 -1.70 -8.37
CA PRO A 189 14.25 -0.78 -9.33
C PRO A 189 13.44 0.36 -8.68
N ALA A 190 12.78 0.11 -7.55
CA ALA A 190 12.01 1.13 -6.84
C ALA A 190 12.93 2.18 -6.20
N LEU A 191 14.03 1.76 -5.56
CA LEU A 191 15.04 2.66 -4.99
C LEU A 191 15.61 3.60 -6.06
N VAL A 192 15.94 3.07 -7.24
CA VAL A 192 16.47 3.85 -8.36
C VAL A 192 15.49 4.91 -8.87
N ARG A 193 14.18 4.64 -8.83
CA ARG A 193 13.16 5.61 -9.27
C ARG A 193 12.84 6.67 -8.23
N GLU A 194 12.86 6.30 -6.95
CA GLU A 194 12.27 7.11 -5.87
C GLU A 194 13.29 7.90 -5.06
N SER A 195 14.58 7.67 -5.27
CA SER A 195 15.66 8.33 -4.56
C SER A 195 16.83 8.63 -5.48
N VAL A 196 17.73 9.52 -5.05
CA VAL A 196 19.01 9.75 -5.74
C VAL A 196 19.92 8.55 -5.47
N THR A 197 19.65 7.44 -6.18
CA THR A 197 20.38 6.17 -6.05
C THR A 197 21.41 6.01 -7.15
N HIS A 198 22.65 5.73 -6.77
CA HIS A 198 23.74 5.36 -7.67
C HIS A 198 24.01 3.87 -7.57
N ARG A 199 23.87 3.13 -8.68
CA ARG A 199 24.18 1.71 -8.73
C ARG A 199 25.56 1.47 -9.33
N ILE A 200 26.44 0.83 -8.56
CA ILE A 200 27.79 0.43 -8.96
C ILE A 200 27.81 -1.10 -9.02
N ILE A 201 28.04 -1.66 -10.21
CA ILE A 201 28.27 -3.10 -10.37
C ILE A 201 29.76 -3.34 -10.57
N LEU A 202 30.39 -4.03 -9.62
CA LEU A 202 31.80 -4.35 -9.70
C LEU A 202 32.04 -5.47 -10.70
N ARG A 203 33.02 -5.24 -11.57
CA ARG A 203 33.48 -6.19 -12.58
C ARG A 203 34.80 -6.84 -12.17
N PRO A 204 35.13 -8.03 -12.70
CA PRO A 204 36.45 -8.60 -12.55
C PRO A 204 37.56 -7.60 -12.95
N LEU A 205 38.72 -7.70 -12.31
CA LEU A 205 39.90 -6.90 -12.63
C LEU A 205 40.42 -7.28 -14.01
N ASP A 206 40.67 -6.27 -14.84
CA ASP A 206 41.29 -6.45 -16.15
C ASP A 206 42.81 -6.67 -16.05
N ASP A 207 43.43 -7.09 -17.15
CA ASP A 207 44.87 -7.37 -17.24
C ASP A 207 45.72 -6.18 -16.78
N LEU A 208 45.26 -4.94 -17.02
CA LEU A 208 45.93 -3.73 -16.60
C LEU A 208 45.93 -3.59 -15.07
N ALA A 209 44.78 -3.79 -14.43
CA ALA A 209 44.64 -3.74 -12.99
C ALA A 209 45.41 -4.87 -12.29
N VAL A 210 45.37 -6.09 -12.84
CA VAL A 210 46.17 -7.23 -12.34
C VAL A 210 47.66 -6.96 -12.51
N GLY A 211 48.07 -6.39 -13.65
CA GLY A 211 49.45 -5.97 -13.87
C GLY A 211 49.93 -4.87 -12.92
N ALA A 212 49.05 -3.94 -12.54
CA ALA A 212 49.33 -2.92 -11.55
C ALA A 212 49.49 -3.52 -10.15
N LEU A 213 48.60 -4.44 -9.75
CA LEU A 213 48.70 -5.19 -8.49
C LEU A 213 50.01 -5.98 -8.39
N VAL A 214 50.40 -6.70 -9.46
CA VAL A 214 51.68 -7.43 -9.52
C VAL A 214 52.88 -6.48 -9.44
N ALA A 215 52.85 -5.37 -10.16
CA ALA A 215 53.96 -4.41 -10.18
C ALA A 215 54.14 -3.67 -8.84
N ASP A 216 53.05 -3.45 -8.11
CA ASP A 216 53.08 -2.84 -6.78
C ASP A 216 53.76 -3.74 -5.75
N ARG A 217 53.53 -5.06 -5.87
CA ARG A 217 54.00 -6.06 -4.92
C ARG A 217 55.39 -6.63 -5.26
N TYR A 218 55.69 -6.79 -6.55
CA TYR A 218 56.92 -7.43 -7.00
C TYR A 218 57.66 -6.62 -8.06
N GLN A 219 58.95 -6.37 -7.78
CA GLN A 219 59.86 -5.82 -8.77
C GLN A 219 60.41 -6.94 -9.68
N LEU A 220 59.60 -7.37 -10.65
CA LEU A 220 59.90 -8.45 -11.60
C LEU A 220 60.37 -7.91 -12.97
N PRO A 221 61.22 -8.64 -13.71
CA PRO A 221 61.46 -8.38 -15.13
C PRO A 221 60.15 -8.41 -15.94
N GLU A 222 60.02 -7.56 -16.97
CA GLU A 222 58.76 -7.40 -17.70
C GLU A 222 58.24 -8.71 -18.31
N ALA A 223 59.13 -9.58 -18.81
CA ALA A 223 58.75 -10.90 -19.30
C ALA A 223 58.14 -11.80 -18.21
N SER A 224 58.71 -11.81 -17.01
CA SER A 224 58.20 -12.57 -15.86
C SER A 224 56.89 -12.00 -15.35
N LYS A 225 56.74 -10.68 -15.36
CA LYS A 225 55.50 -9.99 -15.00
C LYS A 225 54.37 -10.34 -15.96
N VAL A 226 54.61 -10.31 -17.29
CA VAL A 226 53.60 -10.69 -18.29
C VAL A 226 53.16 -12.15 -18.11
N LEU A 227 54.11 -13.06 -17.87
CA LEU A 227 53.81 -14.47 -17.61
C LEU A 227 52.96 -14.63 -16.34
N LEU A 228 53.31 -13.94 -15.25
CA LEU A 228 52.57 -13.98 -13.99
C LEU A 228 51.16 -13.40 -14.13
N VAL A 229 51.00 -12.24 -14.78
CA VAL A 229 49.69 -11.63 -15.02
C VAL A 229 48.81 -12.55 -15.85
N ARG A 230 49.37 -13.16 -16.91
CA ARG A 230 48.64 -14.13 -17.73
C ARG A 230 48.20 -15.35 -16.91
N TYR A 231 49.10 -15.91 -16.09
CA TYR A 231 48.76 -17.04 -15.21
C TYR A 231 47.67 -16.66 -14.21
N LEU A 232 47.76 -15.49 -13.58
CA LEU A 232 46.77 -15.00 -12.64
C LEU A 232 45.42 -14.74 -13.32
N GLN A 233 45.40 -14.22 -14.55
CA GLN A 233 44.17 -14.01 -15.31
C GLN A 233 43.52 -15.33 -15.75
N GLU A 234 44.31 -16.26 -16.31
CA GLU A 234 43.83 -17.58 -16.74
C GLU A 234 43.30 -18.43 -15.57
N ARG A 235 43.75 -18.17 -14.33
CA ARG A 235 43.43 -18.99 -13.14
C ARG A 235 42.48 -18.32 -12.15
N GLY A 236 42.55 -16.99 -12.01
CA GLY A 236 41.75 -16.21 -11.06
C GLY A 236 40.60 -15.45 -11.70
N GLU A 237 40.48 -15.47 -13.05
CA GLU A 237 39.41 -14.81 -13.83
C GLU A 237 39.15 -13.35 -13.42
N GLY A 238 40.19 -12.64 -12.99
CA GLY A 238 40.10 -11.26 -12.51
C GLY A 238 39.44 -11.07 -11.14
N ASN A 239 39.08 -12.12 -10.39
CA ASN A 239 38.52 -11.98 -9.04
C ASN A 239 39.63 -11.61 -8.04
N PRO A 240 39.63 -10.40 -7.42
CA PRO A 240 40.70 -9.95 -6.53
C PRO A 240 41.06 -10.93 -5.42
N PHE A 241 40.07 -11.63 -4.86
CA PHE A 241 40.32 -12.62 -3.82
C PHE A 241 41.19 -13.77 -4.36
N PHE A 242 40.83 -14.34 -5.52
CA PHE A 242 41.63 -15.44 -6.12
C PHE A 242 43.03 -14.99 -6.51
N LEU A 243 43.18 -13.78 -7.03
CA LEU A 243 44.48 -13.26 -7.45
C LEU A 243 45.43 -13.09 -6.27
N VAL A 244 44.96 -12.51 -5.15
CA VAL A 244 45.75 -12.35 -3.93
C VAL A 244 46.13 -13.70 -3.33
N GLU A 245 45.18 -14.64 -3.32
CA GLU A 245 45.43 -15.98 -2.77
C GLU A 245 46.41 -16.80 -3.63
N LEU A 246 46.34 -16.70 -4.96
CA LEU A 246 47.31 -17.29 -5.88
C LEU A 246 48.72 -16.72 -5.70
N LEU A 247 48.82 -15.39 -5.57
CA LEU A 247 50.10 -14.71 -5.37
C LEU A 247 50.78 -15.13 -4.06
N ARG A 248 50.01 -15.17 -2.96
CA ARG A 248 50.50 -15.67 -1.67
C ARG A 248 50.95 -17.13 -1.75
N ALA A 249 50.21 -18.00 -2.44
CA ALA A 249 50.60 -19.38 -2.63
C ALA A 249 51.94 -19.53 -3.39
N LEU A 250 52.20 -18.65 -4.37
CA LEU A 250 53.47 -18.62 -5.10
C LEU A 250 54.63 -18.11 -4.25
N GLU A 251 54.41 -17.13 -3.36
CA GLU A 251 55.39 -16.67 -2.38
C GLU A 251 55.76 -17.79 -1.40
N GLU A 252 54.76 -18.42 -0.80
CA GLU A 252 54.94 -19.49 0.19
C GLU A 252 55.68 -20.72 -0.37
N GLN A 253 55.55 -20.98 -1.68
CA GLN A 253 56.27 -22.07 -2.36
C GLN A 253 57.66 -21.66 -2.85
N GLY A 254 58.10 -20.42 -2.59
CA GLY A 254 59.37 -19.88 -3.07
C GLY A 254 59.44 -19.73 -4.59
N ARG A 255 58.30 -19.76 -5.28
CA ARG A 255 58.20 -19.60 -6.75
C ARG A 255 58.31 -18.15 -7.17
N ILE A 256 57.83 -17.26 -6.31
CA ILE A 256 58.10 -15.83 -6.33
C ILE A 256 58.87 -15.53 -5.05
N ALA A 257 60.15 -15.17 -5.17
CA ALA A 257 61.00 -14.89 -4.02
C ALA A 257 61.92 -13.69 -4.29
N PRO A 258 62.27 -12.91 -3.26
CA PRO A 258 63.25 -11.85 -3.39
C PRO A 258 64.63 -12.45 -3.64
N SER A 259 65.31 -11.96 -4.68
CA SER A 259 66.74 -12.19 -4.87
C SER A 259 67.52 -11.19 -4.00
N GLY A 260 68.75 -11.55 -3.61
CA GLY A 260 69.58 -10.79 -2.68
C GLY A 260 69.96 -9.36 -3.12
N ASP A 261 69.59 -8.98 -4.34
CA ASP A 261 69.73 -7.67 -4.97
C ASP A 261 68.44 -6.83 -4.97
N GLY A 262 67.38 -7.27 -4.28
CA GLY A 262 66.10 -6.56 -4.15
C GLY A 262 65.14 -6.74 -5.34
N VAL A 263 65.57 -7.48 -6.36
CA VAL A 263 64.75 -7.87 -7.52
C VAL A 263 64.03 -9.17 -7.20
N TRP A 264 62.75 -9.29 -7.54
CA TRP A 264 62.03 -10.55 -7.35
C TRP A 264 62.28 -11.48 -8.55
N THR A 265 62.31 -12.78 -8.30
CA THR A 265 62.46 -13.79 -9.36
C THR A 265 61.25 -14.72 -9.39
N LEU A 266 60.82 -15.07 -10.61
CA LEU A 266 59.75 -16.04 -10.87
C LEU A 266 60.36 -17.33 -11.44
N VAL A 267 60.30 -18.43 -10.69
CA VAL A 267 60.98 -19.69 -11.03
C VAL A 267 60.00 -20.77 -11.50
N GLY A 268 59.87 -20.92 -12.83
CA GLY A 268 59.24 -22.04 -13.53
C GLY A 268 57.76 -22.29 -13.20
N MET A 269 56.86 -22.04 -14.16
CA MET A 269 55.41 -22.24 -14.00
C MET A 269 54.85 -23.51 -14.67
N ASP A 270 55.72 -24.29 -15.34
CA ASP A 270 55.32 -25.49 -16.07
C ASP A 270 55.00 -26.67 -15.14
N GLY A 271 53.85 -27.30 -15.35
CA GLY A 271 53.44 -28.52 -14.63
C GLY A 271 52.69 -28.30 -13.31
N MET A 272 52.26 -27.07 -12.99
CA MET A 272 51.41 -26.82 -11.83
C MET A 272 50.01 -27.41 -12.05
N PRO A 273 49.57 -28.43 -11.26
CA PRO A 273 48.22 -28.97 -11.36
C PRO A 273 47.21 -27.86 -11.09
N VAL A 274 46.08 -27.90 -11.81
CA VAL A 274 44.95 -26.97 -11.65
C VAL A 274 44.34 -27.16 -10.25
N PRO A 275 44.34 -26.13 -9.38
CA PRO A 275 43.58 -26.19 -8.14
C PRO A 275 42.08 -25.95 -8.42
N GLU A 276 41.20 -26.68 -7.75
CA GLU A 276 39.84 -26.21 -7.47
C GLU A 276 39.96 -25.00 -6.50
N LEU A 277 39.86 -23.78 -7.06
CA LEU A 277 40.77 -22.66 -6.77
C LEU A 277 40.40 -21.74 -5.58
N VAL A 278 39.93 -22.34 -4.48
CA VAL A 278 39.75 -21.65 -3.17
C VAL A 278 40.16 -22.59 -2.05
N ARG A 279 39.70 -23.83 -2.16
CA ARG A 279 39.82 -24.84 -1.12
C ARG A 279 41.26 -25.28 -0.89
N GLN A 280 42.05 -25.48 -1.94
CA GLN A 280 43.44 -25.96 -1.82
C GLN A 280 44.43 -24.92 -1.25
N VAL A 281 44.23 -23.62 -1.51
CA VAL A 281 45.07 -22.57 -0.93
C VAL A 281 44.76 -22.39 0.57
N ILE A 282 43.47 -22.40 0.91
CA ILE A 282 43.01 -22.35 2.31
C ILE A 282 43.44 -23.63 3.06
N ASP A 283 43.24 -24.81 2.47
CA ASP A 283 43.66 -26.10 3.03
C ASP A 283 45.17 -26.17 3.26
N GLY A 284 45.98 -25.60 2.36
CA GLY A 284 47.44 -25.52 2.49
C GLY A 284 47.90 -24.67 3.68
N ARG A 285 47.23 -23.54 3.97
CA ARG A 285 47.51 -22.72 5.16
C ARG A 285 47.02 -23.39 6.44
N LEU A 286 45.81 -23.94 6.43
CA LEU A 286 45.25 -24.66 7.57
C LEU A 286 46.12 -25.86 7.97
N ALA A 287 46.71 -26.57 7.00
CA ALA A 287 47.61 -27.69 7.25
C ALA A 287 48.90 -27.28 8.01
N ARG A 288 49.34 -26.03 7.89
CA ARG A 288 50.56 -25.52 8.56
C ARG A 288 50.32 -24.99 9.97
N LEU A 289 49.08 -24.62 10.29
CA LEU A 289 48.70 -24.07 11.60
C LEU A 289 48.46 -25.15 12.68
N GLY A 290 48.55 -26.42 12.28
CA GLY A 290 48.26 -27.56 13.15
C GLY A 290 46.76 -27.85 13.28
N ASP A 291 46.46 -29.11 13.59
CA ASP A 291 45.08 -29.60 13.65
C ASP A 291 44.22 -28.88 14.71
N ASP A 292 44.83 -28.43 15.81
CA ASP A 292 44.10 -27.78 16.90
C ASP A 292 43.63 -26.36 16.51
N THR A 293 44.48 -25.58 15.83
CA THR A 293 44.13 -24.26 15.27
C THR A 293 43.05 -24.39 14.20
N ARG A 294 43.20 -25.37 13.31
CA ARG A 294 42.19 -25.66 12.27
C ARG A 294 40.84 -25.99 12.90
N ARG A 295 40.79 -26.89 13.90
CA ARG A 295 39.54 -27.25 14.59
C ARG A 295 38.88 -26.06 15.29
N ALA A 296 39.67 -25.17 15.89
CA ALA A 296 39.14 -23.96 16.50
C ALA A 296 38.54 -23.01 15.45
N LEU A 297 39.21 -22.82 14.30
CA LEU A 297 38.70 -22.00 13.20
C LEU A 297 37.46 -22.62 12.53
N GLU A 298 37.37 -23.95 12.45
CA GLU A 298 36.16 -24.66 12.04
C GLU A 298 34.98 -24.35 12.97
N VAL A 299 35.20 -24.30 14.30
CA VAL A 299 34.16 -23.88 15.27
C VAL A 299 33.76 -22.42 15.01
N ALA A 300 34.71 -21.49 14.88
CA ALA A 300 34.43 -20.09 14.59
C ALA A 300 33.62 -19.92 13.29
N SER A 301 33.92 -20.73 12.26
CA SER A 301 33.20 -20.68 10.99
C SER A 301 31.71 -20.99 11.11
N VAL A 302 31.35 -21.86 12.08
CA VAL A 302 29.97 -22.22 12.40
C VAL A 302 29.27 -21.17 13.27
N ILE A 303 30.03 -20.46 14.12
CA ILE A 303 29.51 -19.35 14.93
C ILE A 303 29.06 -18.20 14.02
N GLY A 304 29.90 -17.81 13.04
CA GLY A 304 29.56 -16.77 12.08
C GLY A 304 30.76 -16.03 11.52
N GLN A 305 30.51 -14.98 10.72
CA GLN A 305 31.55 -14.09 10.21
C GLN A 305 32.25 -13.32 11.32
N ASP A 306 31.48 -12.95 12.35
CA ASP A 306 31.95 -12.36 13.60
C ASP A 306 31.77 -13.39 14.71
N ALA A 307 32.87 -13.86 15.30
CA ALA A 307 32.87 -14.83 16.39
C ALA A 307 33.16 -14.11 17.73
N PRO A 308 32.17 -13.99 18.64
CA PRO A 308 32.41 -13.54 20.01
C PRO A 308 33.39 -14.48 20.72
N TYR A 309 34.41 -13.93 21.36
CA TYR A 309 35.50 -14.69 21.95
C TYR A 309 35.02 -15.66 23.04
N ASP A 310 34.11 -15.18 23.89
CA ASP A 310 33.48 -15.96 24.95
C ASP A 310 32.62 -17.12 24.41
N LEU A 311 31.86 -16.88 23.35
CA LEU A 311 31.10 -17.93 22.66
C LEU A 311 32.03 -18.94 21.97
N TRP A 312 33.12 -18.47 21.36
CA TRP A 312 34.12 -19.32 20.71
C TRP A 312 34.82 -20.24 21.72
N SER A 313 35.23 -19.69 22.87
CA SER A 313 35.78 -20.46 24.00
C SER A 313 34.82 -21.55 24.47
N VAL A 314 33.56 -21.18 24.76
CA VAL A 314 32.55 -22.13 25.25
C VAL A 314 32.25 -23.25 24.25
N VAL A 315 32.08 -22.94 22.97
CA VAL A 315 31.69 -23.95 21.95
C VAL A 315 32.88 -24.82 21.55
N SER A 316 34.09 -24.25 21.51
CA SER A 316 35.31 -25.03 21.19
C SER A 316 35.76 -25.92 22.36
N GLY A 317 35.37 -25.58 23.60
CA GLY A 317 35.82 -26.26 24.81
C GLY A 317 37.29 -25.97 25.15
N ILE A 318 37.88 -24.95 24.52
CA ILE A 318 39.27 -24.53 24.70
C ILE A 318 39.31 -23.45 25.78
N GLY A 319 40.21 -23.58 26.75
CA GLY A 319 40.38 -22.56 27.80
C GLY A 319 40.85 -21.21 27.22
N GLU A 320 40.50 -20.10 27.89
CA GLU A 320 40.76 -18.75 27.38
C GLU A 320 42.24 -18.51 27.03
N ASP A 321 43.20 -18.95 27.86
CA ASP A 321 44.63 -18.78 27.58
C ASP A 321 45.10 -19.55 26.33
N GLN A 322 44.53 -20.73 26.09
CA GLN A 322 44.87 -21.56 24.92
C GLN A 322 44.22 -21.01 23.65
N LEU A 323 42.99 -20.50 23.74
CA LEU A 323 42.31 -19.86 22.62
C LEU A 323 43.03 -18.58 22.20
N ALA A 324 43.58 -17.81 23.14
CA ALA A 324 44.37 -16.62 22.84
C ALA A 324 45.55 -16.93 21.92
N GLY A 325 46.35 -17.98 22.24
CA GLY A 325 47.46 -18.40 21.39
C GLY A 325 47.03 -18.91 20.00
N ILE A 326 45.87 -19.57 19.90
CA ILE A 326 45.30 -20.00 18.61
C ILE A 326 44.88 -18.78 17.77
N VAL A 327 44.27 -17.79 18.40
CA VAL A 327 43.84 -16.56 17.75
C VAL A 327 45.05 -15.76 17.26
N GLU A 328 46.12 -15.64 18.06
CA GLU A 328 47.38 -15.02 17.63
C GLU A 328 47.93 -15.68 16.35
N LEU A 329 48.01 -17.01 16.32
CA LEU A 329 48.44 -17.76 15.13
C LEU A 329 47.52 -17.53 13.92
N ALA A 330 46.21 -17.44 14.13
CA ALA A 330 45.24 -17.22 13.06
C ALA A 330 45.25 -15.77 12.52
N VAL A 331 45.56 -14.80 13.39
CA VAL A 331 45.79 -13.39 13.01
C VAL A 331 47.09 -13.27 12.22
N ASP A 332 48.18 -13.88 12.67
CA ASP A 332 49.47 -13.91 11.96
C ASP A 332 49.31 -14.55 10.56
N ALA A 333 48.48 -15.59 10.46
CA ALA A 333 48.13 -16.22 9.19
C ALA A 333 47.10 -15.46 8.35
N HIS A 334 46.65 -14.28 8.80
CA HIS A 334 45.67 -13.42 8.13
C HIS A 334 44.33 -14.13 7.80
N LEU A 335 43.92 -15.07 8.66
CA LEU A 335 42.64 -15.78 8.54
C LEU A 335 41.53 -15.04 9.30
N VAL A 336 41.89 -14.40 10.41
CA VAL A 336 41.00 -13.59 11.24
C VAL A 336 41.65 -12.26 11.61
N GLU A 337 40.83 -11.25 11.93
CA GLU A 337 41.23 -9.93 12.41
C GLU A 337 40.45 -9.56 13.69
N ASP A 338 41.05 -8.77 14.58
CA ASP A 338 40.39 -8.25 15.79
C ASP A 338 39.39 -7.13 15.41
N ALA A 339 38.16 -7.24 15.90
CA ALA A 339 37.10 -6.26 15.70
C ALA A 339 37.25 -4.96 16.54
N ARG A 340 38.43 -4.73 17.13
CA ARG A 340 38.94 -3.50 17.82
C ARG A 340 38.69 -3.39 19.32
N ASP A 341 38.02 -4.35 19.95
CA ASP A 341 37.79 -4.38 21.40
C ASP A 341 38.24 -5.70 22.08
N GLY A 342 38.88 -6.61 21.34
CA GLY A 342 39.33 -7.92 21.84
C GLY A 342 38.20 -8.88 22.22
N SER A 343 36.94 -8.48 22.08
CA SER A 343 35.78 -9.30 22.45
C SER A 343 35.24 -10.15 21.29
N ARG A 344 35.67 -9.84 20.06
CA ARG A 344 35.19 -10.46 18.82
C ARG A 344 36.31 -10.56 17.79
N PHE A 345 36.33 -11.69 17.10
CA PHE A 345 37.24 -11.96 16.00
C PHE A 345 36.45 -12.18 14.72
N ARG A 346 36.90 -11.55 13.64
CA ARG A 346 36.21 -11.54 12.34
C ARG A 346 37.06 -12.29 11.32
N PHE A 347 36.45 -13.10 10.48
CA PHE A 347 37.17 -13.65 9.33
C PHE A 347 37.55 -12.53 8.36
N THR A 348 38.83 -12.45 7.99
CA THR A 348 39.33 -11.42 7.07
C THR A 348 38.59 -11.46 5.72
N HIS A 349 38.17 -12.65 5.30
CA HIS A 349 37.37 -12.87 4.09
C HIS A 349 36.22 -13.86 4.33
N ALA A 350 35.03 -13.54 3.84
CA ALA A 350 33.86 -14.43 3.90
C ALA A 350 34.10 -15.79 3.22
N LEU A 351 34.89 -15.83 2.15
CA LEU A 351 35.26 -17.06 1.45
C LEU A 351 36.12 -18.01 2.30
N VAL A 352 36.92 -17.49 3.24
CA VAL A 352 37.70 -18.32 4.18
C VAL A 352 36.77 -19.03 5.15
N ARG A 353 35.79 -18.29 5.69
CA ARG A 353 34.71 -18.86 6.51
C ARG A 353 33.94 -19.91 5.73
N GLU A 354 33.48 -19.57 4.52
CA GLU A 354 32.71 -20.47 3.65
C GLU A 354 33.49 -21.75 3.35
N ALA A 355 34.79 -21.67 3.01
CA ALA A 355 35.61 -22.84 2.75
C ALA A 355 35.79 -23.75 4.00
N LEU A 356 36.07 -23.16 5.17
CA LEU A 356 36.14 -23.89 6.44
C LEU A 356 34.81 -24.58 6.78
N TYR A 357 33.71 -23.85 6.57
CA TYR A 357 32.36 -24.30 6.87
C TYR A 357 31.88 -25.40 5.91
N GLU A 358 32.19 -25.30 4.63
CA GLU A 358 31.89 -26.32 3.60
C GLU A 358 32.80 -27.54 3.70
N ALA A 359 34.03 -27.38 4.22
CA ALA A 359 34.92 -28.50 4.49
C ALA A 359 34.40 -29.41 5.61
N LEU A 360 33.53 -28.90 6.50
CA LEU A 360 32.91 -29.69 7.55
C LEU A 360 31.91 -30.69 6.97
N LEU A 361 32.13 -31.98 7.27
CA LEU A 361 31.12 -32.99 7.01
C LEU A 361 29.84 -32.66 7.77
N LEU A 362 28.70 -32.90 7.13
CA LEU A 362 27.38 -32.57 7.66
C LEU A 362 27.13 -33.02 9.12
N PRO A 363 27.55 -34.23 9.58
CA PRO A 363 27.39 -34.61 10.98
C PRO A 363 28.14 -33.71 11.96
N ARG A 364 29.37 -33.30 11.62
CA ARG A 364 30.18 -32.41 12.46
C ARG A 364 29.60 -31.00 12.48
N ARG A 365 29.22 -30.48 11.30
CA ARG A 365 28.53 -29.19 11.16
C ARG A 365 27.27 -29.14 12.03
N ARG A 366 26.42 -30.17 11.97
CA ARG A 366 25.21 -30.26 12.81
C ARG A 366 25.52 -30.24 14.31
N THR A 367 26.54 -30.97 14.75
CA THR A 367 26.95 -30.97 16.16
C THR A 367 27.42 -29.60 16.62
N LEU A 368 28.27 -28.93 15.83
CA LEU A 368 28.75 -27.59 16.15
C LEU A 368 27.59 -26.58 16.20
N HIS A 369 26.69 -26.59 15.23
CA HIS A 369 25.50 -25.74 15.26
C HIS A 369 24.63 -25.96 16.50
N ARG A 370 24.45 -27.20 16.93
CA ARG A 370 23.71 -27.51 18.17
C ARG A 370 24.40 -26.91 19.40
N GLN A 371 25.72 -27.06 19.50
CA GLN A 371 26.51 -26.51 20.60
C GLN A 371 26.47 -24.97 20.62
N VAL A 372 26.55 -24.32 19.44
CA VAL A 372 26.38 -22.86 19.32
C VAL A 372 24.99 -22.46 19.82
N ALA A 373 23.93 -23.13 19.37
CA ALA A 373 22.57 -22.83 19.82
C ALA A 373 22.41 -22.97 21.34
N GLU A 374 22.94 -24.04 21.93
CA GLU A 374 22.89 -24.28 23.38
C GLU A 374 23.64 -23.20 24.17
N ALA A 375 24.81 -22.78 23.71
CA ALA A 375 25.54 -21.68 24.31
C ALA A 375 24.76 -20.36 24.19
N LEU A 376 24.16 -20.07 23.03
CA LEU A 376 23.35 -18.87 22.80
C LEU A 376 22.10 -18.83 23.70
N MET A 377 21.46 -19.96 23.99
CA MET A 377 20.30 -20.03 24.89
C MET A 377 20.61 -19.59 26.32
N THR A 378 21.86 -19.72 26.76
CA THR A 378 22.29 -19.30 28.11
C THR A 378 22.60 -17.81 28.20
N ARG A 379 22.68 -17.11 27.05
CA ARG A 379 23.04 -15.69 26.99
C ARG A 379 21.80 -14.81 27.00
N PRO A 380 21.71 -13.81 27.89
CA PRO A 380 20.60 -12.86 27.87
C PRO A 380 20.66 -11.96 26.62
N GLY A 381 19.49 -11.62 26.07
CA GLY A 381 19.35 -10.63 24.99
C GLY A 381 19.70 -11.13 23.57
N VAL A 382 19.85 -12.45 23.37
CA VAL A 382 20.00 -13.04 22.03
C VAL A 382 18.63 -13.14 21.35
N ALA A 383 18.54 -12.72 20.09
CA ALA A 383 17.30 -12.81 19.32
C ALA A 383 16.89 -14.27 19.07
N PRO A 384 15.59 -14.63 19.21
CA PRO A 384 15.08 -15.98 18.95
C PRO A 384 15.47 -16.53 17.56
N ASP A 385 15.51 -15.65 16.57
CA ASP A 385 15.88 -15.90 15.17
C ASP A 385 17.26 -16.53 15.02
N THR A 386 18.25 -15.99 15.74
CA THR A 386 19.63 -16.48 15.73
C THR A 386 19.70 -17.90 16.29
N ILE A 387 18.98 -18.17 17.38
CA ILE A 387 18.93 -19.50 17.99
C ILE A 387 18.20 -20.49 17.06
N ALA A 388 17.08 -20.07 16.48
CA ALA A 388 16.30 -20.88 15.53
C ALA A 388 17.15 -21.29 14.32
N TYR A 389 17.96 -20.37 13.78
CA TYR A 389 18.89 -20.65 12.68
C TYR A 389 19.87 -21.77 13.02
N HIS A 390 20.61 -21.65 14.14
CA HIS A 390 21.61 -22.66 14.48
C HIS A 390 20.94 -24.02 14.74
N LEU A 391 19.77 -24.05 15.39
CA LEU A 391 19.03 -25.30 15.56
C LEU A 391 18.55 -25.90 14.23
N GLN A 392 18.09 -25.06 13.28
CA GLN A 392 17.70 -25.51 11.94
C GLN A 392 18.87 -26.15 11.19
N GLN A 393 20.04 -25.50 11.20
CA GLN A 393 21.27 -26.04 10.60
C GLN A 393 21.74 -27.33 11.31
N ALA A 394 21.46 -27.47 12.60
CA ALA A 394 21.67 -28.71 13.36
C ALA A 394 20.66 -29.82 13.04
N SER A 395 19.61 -29.51 12.26
CA SER A 395 18.42 -30.35 12.08
C SER A 395 17.84 -30.78 13.44
N ASP A 396 17.85 -29.86 14.40
CA ASP A 396 17.35 -30.04 15.75
C ASP A 396 15.90 -29.55 15.83
N PRO A 397 14.94 -30.40 16.26
CA PRO A 397 13.53 -30.05 16.25
C PRO A 397 13.19 -28.88 17.20
N ARG A 398 14.05 -28.56 18.18
CA ARG A 398 13.88 -27.36 19.02
C ARG A 398 13.80 -26.06 18.18
N ALA A 399 14.35 -26.05 16.97
CA ALA A 399 14.27 -24.92 16.04
C ALA A 399 12.83 -24.42 15.82
N ILE A 400 11.85 -25.32 15.87
CA ILE A 400 10.44 -25.01 15.63
C ILE A 400 9.90 -24.03 16.67
N ASP A 401 10.14 -24.30 17.96
CA ASP A 401 9.69 -23.42 19.05
C ASP A 401 10.34 -22.04 18.95
N TRP A 402 11.62 -22.00 18.59
CA TRP A 402 12.34 -20.74 18.41
C TRP A 402 11.88 -19.94 17.18
N PHE A 403 11.53 -20.59 16.06
CA PHE A 403 10.90 -19.92 14.93
C PHE A 403 9.49 -19.42 15.26
N ILE A 404 8.70 -20.16 16.06
CA ILE A 404 7.40 -19.67 16.53
C ILE A 404 7.58 -18.42 17.39
N ARG A 405 8.55 -18.41 18.32
CA ARG A 405 8.89 -17.23 19.13
C ARG A 405 9.36 -16.03 18.28
N ALA A 406 10.18 -16.27 17.26
CA ALA A 406 10.59 -15.27 16.29
C ALA A 406 9.39 -14.69 15.52
N GLY A 407 8.51 -15.58 15.04
CA GLY A 407 7.23 -15.23 14.43
C GLY A 407 6.39 -14.32 15.32
N VAL A 408 6.10 -14.75 16.55
CA VAL A 408 5.34 -13.99 17.57
C VAL A 408 5.96 -12.62 17.82
N ARG A 409 7.30 -12.55 17.91
CA ARG A 409 8.04 -11.30 18.10
C ARG A 409 7.84 -10.33 16.93
N ALA A 410 7.75 -10.83 15.70
CA ALA A 410 7.63 -10.01 14.50
C ALA A 410 6.18 -9.57 14.17
N GLU A 411 5.15 -10.26 14.68
CA GLU A 411 3.74 -10.04 14.27
C GLU A 411 3.24 -8.60 14.35
N ARG A 412 3.74 -7.83 15.33
CA ARG A 412 3.28 -6.46 15.60
C ARG A 412 4.06 -5.37 14.87
N VAL A 413 5.25 -5.69 14.36
CA VAL A 413 6.21 -4.69 13.84
C VAL A 413 6.72 -5.00 12.44
N ALA A 414 6.49 -6.21 11.94
CA ALA A 414 6.92 -6.68 10.63
C ALA A 414 6.08 -7.89 10.15
N TRP A 415 4.89 -7.62 9.58
CA TRP A 415 3.89 -8.62 9.16
C TRP A 415 4.44 -9.73 8.25
N LEU A 416 5.26 -9.38 7.26
CA LEU A 416 5.82 -10.35 6.32
C LEU A 416 6.96 -11.18 6.93
N THR A 417 7.80 -10.59 7.77
CA THR A 417 8.86 -11.32 8.49
C THR A 417 8.25 -12.38 9.40
N ALA A 418 7.13 -12.07 10.08
CA ALA A 418 6.39 -13.03 10.89
C ALA A 418 5.93 -14.26 10.07
N ALA A 419 5.37 -14.02 8.87
CA ALA A 419 4.94 -15.08 7.97
C ALA A 419 6.10 -16.00 7.55
N ASP A 420 7.29 -15.44 7.31
CA ASP A 420 8.47 -16.22 6.94
C ASP A 420 8.95 -17.14 8.07
N HIS A 421 8.96 -16.66 9.32
CA HIS A 421 9.30 -17.50 10.47
C HIS A 421 8.29 -18.64 10.67
N PHE A 422 6.98 -18.36 10.58
CA PHE A 422 5.95 -19.40 10.71
C PHE A 422 6.03 -20.43 9.58
N ARG A 423 6.36 -19.99 8.35
CA ARG A 423 6.61 -20.89 7.23
C ARG A 423 7.82 -21.80 7.49
N ALA A 424 8.91 -21.25 8.03
CA ALA A 424 10.10 -22.02 8.38
C ALA A 424 9.82 -23.07 9.47
N ALA A 425 9.09 -22.70 10.53
CA ALA A 425 8.62 -23.63 11.55
C ALA A 425 7.75 -24.76 10.94
N LEU A 426 6.78 -24.42 10.09
CA LEU A 426 5.89 -25.40 9.46
C LEU A 426 6.67 -26.40 8.59
N GLN A 427 7.66 -25.93 7.82
CA GLN A 427 8.51 -26.80 7.01
C GLN A 427 9.31 -27.79 7.86
N LEU A 428 9.86 -27.35 9.00
CA LEU A 428 10.57 -28.23 9.93
C LEU A 428 9.64 -29.23 10.60
N MET A 429 8.44 -28.82 10.98
CA MET A 429 7.45 -29.74 11.55
C MET A 429 7.10 -30.86 10.59
N ARG A 430 6.96 -30.56 9.28
CA ARG A 430 6.75 -31.56 8.23
C ARG A 430 7.93 -32.54 8.11
N ALA A 431 9.16 -32.05 8.21
CA ALA A 431 10.35 -32.89 8.10
C ALA A 431 10.56 -33.84 9.29
N HIS A 432 10.12 -33.46 10.49
CA HIS A 432 10.31 -34.23 11.72
C HIS A 432 9.10 -35.08 12.14
N ASP A 433 8.10 -35.18 11.27
CA ASP A 433 6.81 -35.82 11.50
C ASP A 433 6.13 -35.46 12.85
N LEU A 434 6.21 -34.17 13.23
CA LEU A 434 5.72 -33.68 14.53
C LEU A 434 4.20 -33.44 14.55
N ASP A 435 3.64 -33.34 15.77
CA ASP A 435 2.21 -33.25 16.11
C ASP A 435 1.35 -32.49 15.07
N LEU A 436 0.43 -33.22 14.44
CA LEU A 436 -0.51 -32.72 13.43
C LEU A 436 -1.37 -31.57 13.97
N ALA A 437 -1.68 -31.55 15.28
CA ALA A 437 -2.50 -30.51 15.88
C ALA A 437 -1.76 -29.16 15.86
N GLN A 438 -0.49 -29.15 16.30
CA GLN A 438 0.32 -27.94 16.27
C GLN A 438 0.55 -27.42 14.85
N ARG A 439 0.69 -28.31 13.85
CA ARG A 439 0.80 -27.89 12.44
C ARG A 439 -0.47 -27.19 11.97
N GLY A 440 -1.63 -27.76 12.26
CA GLY A 440 -2.92 -27.15 11.93
C GLY A 440 -3.05 -25.73 12.51
N TRP A 441 -2.70 -25.56 13.78
CA TRP A 441 -2.74 -24.25 14.44
C TRP A 441 -1.75 -23.23 13.86
N LEU A 442 -0.52 -23.66 13.55
CA LEU A 442 0.47 -22.80 12.90
C LEU A 442 0.04 -22.40 11.49
N ILE A 443 -0.63 -23.31 10.75
CA ILE A 443 -1.22 -23.01 9.45
C ILE A 443 -2.27 -21.90 9.58
N ILE A 444 -3.19 -22.00 10.54
CA ILE A 444 -4.23 -20.98 10.77
C ILE A 444 -3.59 -19.60 11.00
N ARG A 445 -2.53 -19.57 11.81
CA ARG A 445 -1.77 -18.35 12.07
C ARG A 445 -1.10 -17.80 10.80
N LEU A 446 -0.42 -18.64 10.02
CA LEU A 446 0.23 -18.24 8.77
C LEU A 446 -0.78 -17.73 7.72
N VAL A 447 -1.93 -18.41 7.57
CA VAL A 447 -3.00 -18.03 6.63
C VAL A 447 -3.50 -16.62 6.91
N ARG A 448 -3.59 -16.21 8.18
CA ARG A 448 -3.92 -14.83 8.55
C ARG A 448 -2.98 -13.85 7.84
N PHE A 449 -1.67 -14.09 7.88
CA PHE A 449 -0.70 -13.19 7.26
C PHE A 449 -0.74 -13.21 5.73
N LEU A 450 -1.09 -14.35 5.13
CA LEU A 450 -1.06 -14.55 3.68
C LEU A 450 -2.38 -14.27 2.96
N ARG A 451 -3.52 -14.20 3.66
CA ARG A 451 -4.88 -14.11 3.07
C ARG A 451 -5.05 -12.99 2.05
N PHE A 452 -4.26 -11.94 2.21
CA PHE A 452 -4.25 -10.76 1.36
C PHE A 452 -3.18 -10.79 0.26
N ALA A 453 -2.10 -11.55 0.43
CA ALA A 453 -0.95 -11.54 -0.47
C ALA A 453 -0.93 -12.75 -1.42
N ASN A 454 -1.37 -13.92 -0.97
CA ASN A 454 -1.27 -15.17 -1.74
C ASN A 454 -2.42 -16.13 -1.41
N THR A 455 -3.61 -15.83 -1.93
CA THR A 455 -4.80 -16.66 -1.69
C THR A 455 -4.60 -18.12 -2.13
N ALA A 456 -3.89 -18.36 -3.24
CA ALA A 456 -3.60 -19.70 -3.74
C ALA A 456 -2.82 -20.56 -2.72
N GLU A 457 -1.80 -19.98 -2.08
CA GLU A 457 -1.05 -20.64 -0.99
C GLU A 457 -1.96 -20.86 0.23
N CYS A 458 -2.79 -19.89 0.59
CA CYS A 458 -3.74 -20.04 1.69
C CYS A 458 -4.68 -21.24 1.49
N PHE A 459 -5.14 -21.49 0.27
CA PHE A 459 -6.02 -22.63 0.00
C PHE A 459 -5.34 -23.96 0.21
N ALA A 460 -4.13 -24.13 -0.33
CA ALA A 460 -3.36 -25.36 -0.13
C ALA A 460 -3.09 -25.62 1.37
N LEU A 461 -2.73 -24.56 2.10
CA LEU A 461 -2.52 -24.60 3.54
C LEU A 461 -3.80 -24.99 4.30
N LEU A 462 -4.94 -24.37 3.98
CA LEU A 462 -6.20 -24.66 4.66
C LEU A 462 -6.74 -26.07 4.36
N ASP A 463 -6.53 -26.59 3.14
CA ASP A 463 -6.87 -27.98 2.81
C ASP A 463 -6.05 -28.97 3.66
N GLU A 464 -4.76 -28.69 3.87
CA GLU A 464 -3.89 -29.48 4.75
C GLU A 464 -4.35 -29.42 6.22
N ALA A 465 -4.62 -28.22 6.76
CA ALA A 465 -5.11 -28.09 8.13
C ALA A 465 -6.49 -28.74 8.34
N LYS A 466 -7.36 -28.73 7.32
CA LYS A 466 -8.65 -29.44 7.34
C LYS A 466 -8.48 -30.95 7.47
N HIS A 467 -7.49 -31.50 6.74
CA HIS A 467 -7.18 -32.92 6.84
C HIS A 467 -6.71 -33.27 8.25
N TYR A 468 -5.80 -32.49 8.83
CA TYR A 468 -5.32 -32.68 10.21
C TYR A 468 -6.45 -32.60 11.24
N ALA A 469 -7.33 -31.61 11.14
CA ALA A 469 -8.48 -31.48 12.05
C ALA A 469 -9.42 -32.70 11.96
N THR A 470 -9.60 -33.26 10.77
CA THR A 470 -10.46 -34.44 10.53
C THR A 470 -9.83 -35.70 11.12
N ASP A 471 -8.54 -35.94 10.87
CA ASP A 471 -7.83 -37.14 11.35
C ASP A 471 -7.74 -37.16 12.88
N LEU A 472 -7.52 -36.00 13.50
CA LEU A 472 -7.46 -35.84 14.95
C LEU A 472 -8.83 -35.80 15.63
N ARG A 473 -9.91 -35.65 14.86
CA ARG A 473 -11.26 -35.33 15.37
C ARG A 473 -11.26 -34.10 16.27
N ASP A 474 -10.48 -33.09 15.88
CA ASP A 474 -10.35 -31.82 16.61
C ASP A 474 -11.37 -30.81 16.07
N ASP A 475 -12.55 -30.79 16.68
CA ASP A 475 -13.66 -29.91 16.27
C ASP A 475 -13.35 -28.43 16.48
N VAL A 476 -12.45 -28.09 17.42
CA VAL A 476 -11.98 -26.73 17.67
C VAL A 476 -11.15 -26.24 16.48
N LEU A 477 -10.11 -26.99 16.12
CA LEU A 477 -9.27 -26.66 14.97
C LEU A 477 -10.09 -26.63 13.68
N ARG A 478 -11.03 -27.58 13.51
CA ARG A 478 -11.91 -27.61 12.35
C ARG A 478 -12.76 -26.35 12.22
N ALA A 479 -13.31 -25.83 13.32
CA ALA A 479 -14.07 -24.59 13.30
C ALA A 479 -13.19 -23.40 12.86
N TYR A 480 -11.95 -23.33 13.32
CA TYR A 480 -11.00 -22.29 12.92
C TYR A 480 -10.57 -22.41 11.44
N VAL A 481 -10.37 -23.62 10.94
CA VAL A 481 -10.11 -23.89 9.51
C VAL A 481 -11.30 -23.45 8.65
N ASP A 482 -12.51 -23.85 9.02
CA ASP A 482 -13.73 -23.48 8.31
C ASP A 482 -13.90 -21.95 8.28
N PHE A 483 -13.60 -21.26 9.38
CA PHE A 483 -13.62 -19.79 9.47
C PHE A 483 -12.62 -19.15 8.49
N CYS A 484 -11.34 -19.52 8.57
CA CYS A 484 -10.31 -18.93 7.71
C CYS A 484 -10.54 -19.28 6.23
N ARG A 485 -11.06 -20.47 5.95
CA ARG A 485 -11.41 -20.89 4.59
C ARG A 485 -12.52 -20.03 4.02
N ALA A 486 -13.59 -19.82 4.78
CA ALA A 486 -14.67 -18.95 4.38
C ALA A 486 -14.18 -17.53 4.04
N GLU A 487 -13.29 -16.98 4.85
CA GLU A 487 -12.70 -15.66 4.63
C GLU A 487 -11.87 -15.59 3.33
N VAL A 488 -10.95 -16.53 3.12
CA VAL A 488 -10.10 -16.57 1.90
C VAL A 488 -10.94 -16.85 0.65
N ASP A 489 -11.96 -17.71 0.74
CA ASP A 489 -12.91 -17.95 -0.35
C ASP A 489 -13.68 -16.67 -0.72
N GLY A 490 -14.12 -15.88 0.28
CA GLY A 490 -14.77 -14.60 0.08
C GLY A 490 -13.85 -13.54 -0.55
N TYR A 491 -12.59 -13.44 -0.12
CA TYR A 491 -11.63 -12.49 -0.70
C TYR A 491 -11.18 -12.84 -2.11
N SER A 492 -11.02 -14.13 -2.41
CA SER A 492 -10.58 -14.61 -3.73
C SER A 492 -11.70 -14.69 -4.77
N GLY A 493 -12.95 -14.49 -4.36
CA GLY A 493 -14.12 -14.60 -5.23
C GLY A 493 -14.48 -16.05 -5.62
N ARG A 494 -13.98 -17.06 -4.90
CA ARG A 494 -14.32 -18.48 -5.15
C ARG A 494 -15.68 -18.88 -4.59
N LEU A 495 -16.04 -18.35 -3.41
CA LEU A 495 -17.39 -18.41 -2.88
C LEU A 495 -18.03 -17.05 -3.05
N ASP A 496 -19.34 -17.05 -3.28
CA ASP A 496 -20.10 -15.82 -3.11
C ASP A 496 -20.00 -15.37 -1.64
N THR A 497 -20.00 -14.05 -1.45
CA THR A 497 -19.74 -13.43 -0.15
C THR A 497 -20.77 -13.82 0.91
N LEU A 498 -22.03 -14.12 0.55
CA LEU A 498 -22.99 -14.65 1.52
C LEU A 498 -22.53 -16.02 2.01
N THR A 499 -22.21 -16.93 1.10
CA THR A 499 -21.83 -18.30 1.46
C THR A 499 -20.56 -18.30 2.31
N ALA A 500 -19.59 -17.46 1.95
CA ALA A 500 -18.42 -17.18 2.78
C ALA A 500 -18.84 -16.64 4.16
N MET A 501 -19.67 -15.61 4.24
CA MET A 501 -20.09 -15.02 5.52
C MET A 501 -20.93 -15.96 6.38
N GLN A 502 -21.80 -16.78 5.79
CA GLN A 502 -22.57 -17.82 6.49
C GLN A 502 -21.66 -18.91 7.02
N ALA A 503 -20.68 -19.36 6.22
CA ALA A 503 -19.69 -20.31 6.68
C ALA A 503 -18.87 -19.74 7.84
N GLN A 504 -18.49 -18.46 7.77
CA GLN A 504 -17.80 -17.75 8.84
C GLN A 504 -18.67 -17.65 10.11
N ALA A 505 -19.93 -17.23 9.99
CA ALA A 505 -20.86 -17.12 11.11
C ALA A 505 -21.15 -18.49 11.78
N ASN A 506 -21.33 -19.53 10.98
CA ASN A 506 -21.51 -20.90 11.46
C ASN A 506 -20.27 -21.40 12.20
N ALA A 507 -19.07 -21.13 11.66
CA ALA A 507 -17.82 -21.47 12.31
C ALA A 507 -17.68 -20.75 13.65
N THR A 508 -17.99 -19.46 13.73
CA THR A 508 -17.89 -18.74 15.00
C THR A 508 -18.93 -19.16 16.03
N ASN A 509 -20.16 -19.50 15.61
CA ASN A 509 -21.16 -20.06 16.52
C ASN A 509 -20.67 -21.38 17.15
N ARG A 510 -19.98 -22.23 16.39
CA ARG A 510 -19.32 -23.42 16.94
C ARG A 510 -18.24 -23.06 17.95
N ILE A 511 -17.40 -22.05 17.68
CA ILE A 511 -16.34 -21.58 18.60
C ILE A 511 -16.95 -21.04 19.92
N ARG A 512 -18.09 -20.35 19.86
CA ARG A 512 -18.80 -19.84 21.05
C ARG A 512 -19.47 -20.93 21.89
N GLN A 513 -19.84 -22.03 21.26
CA GLN A 513 -20.52 -23.17 21.89
C GLN A 513 -19.55 -24.29 22.30
N LEU A 514 -18.24 -24.01 22.32
CA LEU A 514 -17.24 -24.97 22.79
C LEU A 514 -17.53 -25.41 24.22
N SER A 515 -17.22 -26.68 24.51
CA SER A 515 -17.32 -27.21 25.86
C SER A 515 -16.36 -26.48 26.81
N VAL A 516 -16.63 -26.52 28.12
CA VAL A 516 -15.74 -25.89 29.12
C VAL A 516 -14.32 -26.46 29.03
N ASP A 517 -14.18 -27.75 28.75
CA ASP A 517 -12.87 -28.40 28.64
C ASP A 517 -12.14 -28.02 27.34
N ASP A 518 -12.85 -27.93 26.21
CA ASP A 518 -12.27 -27.43 24.94
C ASP A 518 -11.84 -25.96 25.06
N ARG A 519 -12.62 -25.16 25.78
CA ARG A 519 -12.30 -23.76 26.04
C ARG A 519 -11.03 -23.62 26.88
N ARG A 520 -10.90 -24.37 27.98
CA ARG A 520 -9.66 -24.40 28.78
C ARG A 520 -8.46 -24.87 27.96
N ARG A 521 -8.65 -25.86 27.08
CA ARG A 521 -7.60 -26.34 26.17
C ARG A 521 -7.13 -25.25 25.20
N LEU A 522 -8.08 -24.52 24.60
CA LEU A 522 -7.80 -23.40 23.70
C LEU A 522 -7.07 -22.26 24.42
N ASP A 523 -7.56 -21.85 25.59
CA ASP A 523 -6.93 -20.80 26.41
C ASP A 523 -5.46 -21.16 26.73
N ALA A 524 -5.17 -22.42 27.08
CA ALA A 524 -3.81 -22.89 27.34
C ALA A 524 -2.91 -22.93 26.08
N LEU A 525 -3.47 -23.03 24.87
CA LEU A 525 -2.72 -22.92 23.62
C LEU A 525 -2.43 -21.45 23.28
N ILE A 526 -3.38 -20.55 23.58
CA ILE A 526 -3.23 -19.11 23.44
C ILE A 526 -2.15 -18.57 24.39
N GLU A 527 -2.19 -18.97 25.68
CA GLU A 527 -1.19 -18.57 26.68
C GLU A 527 0.24 -18.98 26.31
N ARG A 528 0.39 -20.12 25.61
CA ARG A 528 1.68 -20.59 25.09
C ARG A 528 2.08 -19.96 23.77
N GLY A 529 1.27 -19.04 23.24
CA GLY A 529 1.50 -18.41 21.94
C GLY A 529 1.52 -19.39 20.78
N GLN A 530 0.87 -20.54 20.92
CA GLN A 530 0.77 -21.58 19.86
C GLN A 530 -0.41 -21.31 18.93
N VAL A 531 -1.42 -20.58 19.42
CA VAL A 531 -2.63 -20.19 18.71
C VAL A 531 -2.81 -18.67 18.84
N VAL A 532 -3.40 -18.06 17.81
CA VAL A 532 -3.77 -16.64 17.84
C VAL A 532 -4.85 -16.43 18.92
N SER A 533 -4.81 -15.31 19.63
CA SER A 533 -5.80 -15.02 20.68
C SER A 533 -7.24 -15.06 20.16
N ASP A 534 -8.18 -15.53 21.00
CA ASP A 534 -9.61 -15.48 20.69
C ASP A 534 -10.07 -14.07 20.31
N ALA A 535 -9.45 -13.04 20.90
CA ALA A 535 -9.73 -11.63 20.60
C ALA A 535 -9.58 -11.33 19.09
N THR A 536 -8.64 -11.97 18.39
CA THR A 536 -8.48 -11.82 16.93
C THR A 536 -9.63 -12.42 16.15
N PHE A 537 -10.07 -13.62 16.50
CA PHE A 537 -11.18 -14.26 15.81
C PHE A 537 -12.50 -13.54 16.10
N LEU A 538 -12.69 -13.07 17.33
CA LEU A 538 -13.83 -12.22 17.68
C LEU A 538 -13.77 -10.89 16.92
N ALA A 539 -12.62 -10.23 16.83
CA ALA A 539 -12.44 -9.00 16.05
C ALA A 539 -12.81 -9.19 14.56
N MET A 540 -12.36 -10.29 13.95
CA MET A 540 -12.72 -10.64 12.58
C MET A 540 -14.23 -10.97 12.43
N GLN A 541 -14.86 -11.52 13.47
CA GLN A 541 -16.32 -11.70 13.50
C GLN A 541 -17.05 -10.35 13.57
N VAL A 542 -16.58 -9.40 14.39
CA VAL A 542 -17.13 -8.02 14.43
C VAL A 542 -17.11 -7.41 13.02
N ALA A 543 -15.97 -7.52 12.33
CA ALA A 543 -15.81 -7.09 10.94
C ALA A 543 -16.80 -7.78 9.98
N GLY A 544 -17.01 -9.09 10.12
CA GLY A 544 -17.99 -9.83 9.30
C GLY A 544 -19.44 -9.44 9.57
N PHE A 545 -19.85 -9.37 10.84
CA PHE A 545 -21.21 -9.01 11.26
C PHE A 545 -21.59 -7.59 10.88
N SER A 546 -20.65 -6.66 11.04
CA SER A 546 -20.87 -5.26 10.65
C SER A 546 -21.20 -5.10 9.17
N GLN A 547 -20.73 -6.00 8.30
CA GLN A 547 -20.98 -5.92 6.86
C GLN A 547 -22.20 -6.72 6.41
N SER A 548 -22.61 -7.76 7.13
CA SER A 548 -23.71 -8.64 6.72
C SER A 548 -25.09 -8.24 7.25
N GLY A 549 -25.14 -7.41 8.30
CA GLY A 549 -26.39 -6.89 8.83
C GLY A 549 -26.62 -7.02 10.34
N PRO A 550 -26.15 -8.02 11.11
CA PRO A 550 -26.42 -8.09 12.55
C PRO A 550 -25.60 -7.05 13.33
N VAL A 551 -25.95 -5.76 13.15
CA VAL A 551 -25.19 -4.59 13.59
C VAL A 551 -25.09 -4.53 15.12
N ARG A 552 -26.19 -4.86 15.81
CA ARG A 552 -26.22 -4.90 17.28
C ARG A 552 -25.22 -5.91 17.84
N ASP A 553 -25.21 -7.12 17.29
CA ASP A 553 -24.27 -8.17 17.71
C ASP A 553 -22.82 -7.75 17.42
N ALA A 554 -22.58 -7.05 16.31
CA ALA A 554 -21.26 -6.48 16.01
C ALA A 554 -20.83 -5.45 17.05
N ILE A 555 -21.72 -4.55 17.46
CA ILE A 555 -21.43 -3.50 18.47
C ILE A 555 -21.18 -4.12 19.84
N GLU A 556 -22.05 -5.04 20.28
CA GLU A 556 -21.93 -5.70 21.58
C GLU A 556 -20.62 -6.49 21.66
N LEU A 557 -20.33 -7.30 20.63
CA LEU A 557 -19.09 -8.08 20.56
C LEU A 557 -17.85 -7.19 20.42
N GLY A 558 -17.91 -6.15 19.59
CA GLY A 558 -16.79 -5.24 19.38
C GLY A 558 -16.41 -4.54 20.68
N ARG A 559 -17.39 -4.01 21.42
CA ARG A 559 -17.14 -3.41 22.74
C ARG A 559 -16.54 -4.40 23.73
N GLU A 560 -17.02 -5.65 23.72
CA GLU A 560 -16.44 -6.71 24.55
C GLU A 560 -14.95 -6.95 24.23
N VAL A 561 -14.59 -7.02 22.94
CA VAL A 561 -13.19 -7.15 22.52
C VAL A 561 -12.36 -5.95 22.94
N MET A 562 -12.86 -4.72 22.70
CA MET A 562 -12.16 -3.47 23.06
C MET A 562 -11.94 -3.32 24.58
N VAL A 563 -12.79 -3.91 25.43
CA VAL A 563 -12.64 -3.88 26.90
C VAL A 563 -11.67 -4.95 27.39
N ARG A 564 -11.66 -6.12 26.75
CA ARG A 564 -10.83 -7.27 27.15
C ARG A 564 -9.36 -7.10 26.76
N ASP A 565 -9.09 -6.42 25.65
CA ASP A 565 -7.75 -6.24 25.12
C ASP A 565 -7.41 -4.74 25.04
N PRO A 566 -6.40 -4.25 25.79
CA PRO A 566 -5.97 -2.86 25.70
C PRO A 566 -5.33 -2.50 24.35
N ASP A 567 -4.97 -3.50 23.53
CA ASP A 567 -4.42 -3.35 22.18
C ASP A 567 -5.14 -4.29 21.21
N PRO A 568 -6.43 -4.02 20.93
CA PRO A 568 -7.29 -4.95 20.22
C PRO A 568 -6.86 -5.10 18.75
N PRO A 569 -7.04 -6.28 18.15
CA PRO A 569 -6.80 -6.49 16.73
C PRO A 569 -7.56 -5.46 15.88
N PRO A 570 -6.94 -4.91 14.82
CA PRO A 570 -7.48 -3.77 14.05
C PRO A 570 -8.85 -4.08 13.41
N GLU A 571 -9.17 -5.36 13.20
CA GLU A 571 -10.46 -5.79 12.69
C GLU A 571 -11.63 -5.43 13.63
N ALA A 572 -11.41 -5.31 14.95
CA ALA A 572 -12.44 -4.95 15.92
C ALA A 572 -12.87 -3.48 15.83
N PRO A 573 -11.98 -2.48 15.97
CA PRO A 573 -12.36 -1.09 15.76
C PRO A 573 -12.84 -0.86 14.32
N TRP A 574 -12.32 -1.59 13.33
CA TRP A 574 -12.82 -1.50 11.95
C TRP A 574 -14.28 -1.93 11.82
N GLY A 575 -14.64 -3.10 12.37
CA GLY A 575 -16.02 -3.58 12.33
C GLY A 575 -16.97 -2.72 13.18
N LEU A 576 -16.50 -2.20 14.32
CA LEU A 576 -17.26 -1.20 15.09
C LEU A 576 -17.53 0.07 14.27
N ALA A 577 -16.54 0.55 13.52
CA ALA A 577 -16.69 1.73 12.68
C ALA A 577 -17.79 1.55 11.62
N VAL A 578 -17.79 0.41 10.93
CA VAL A 578 -18.84 0.06 9.96
C VAL A 578 -20.20 -0.08 10.66
N ALA A 579 -20.25 -0.74 11.82
CA ALA A 579 -21.50 -0.94 12.56
C ALA A 579 -22.12 0.38 13.04
N TYR A 580 -21.33 1.27 13.64
CA TYR A 580 -21.79 2.60 14.05
C TYR A 580 -22.24 3.45 12.86
N THR A 581 -21.58 3.32 11.72
CA THR A 581 -21.98 3.99 10.48
C THR A 581 -23.39 3.56 10.05
N LEU A 582 -23.68 2.26 10.10
CA LEU A 582 -24.98 1.72 9.69
C LEU A 582 -26.14 2.27 10.53
N ILE A 583 -25.95 2.41 11.84
CA ILE A 583 -26.97 2.96 12.74
C ILE A 583 -26.94 4.50 12.86
N GLY A 584 -26.03 5.17 12.15
CA GLY A 584 -25.93 6.64 12.12
C GLY A 584 -25.26 7.27 13.34
N ASP A 585 -24.49 6.51 14.12
CA ASP A 585 -23.75 7.01 15.29
C ASP A 585 -22.35 7.54 14.89
N LEU A 586 -22.34 8.70 14.22
CA LEU A 586 -21.16 9.24 13.55
C LEU A 586 -19.95 9.50 14.46
N PRO A 587 -20.08 10.06 15.68
CA PRO A 587 -18.93 10.29 16.54
C PRO A 587 -18.17 9.01 16.86
N TYR A 588 -18.90 7.93 17.21
CA TYR A 588 -18.29 6.62 17.47
C TYR A 588 -17.77 5.96 16.19
N ALA A 589 -18.47 6.12 15.05
CA ALA A 589 -18.00 5.60 13.78
C ALA A 589 -16.65 6.23 13.37
N MET A 590 -16.54 7.56 13.44
CA MET A 590 -15.33 8.28 13.06
C MET A 590 -14.14 7.96 13.96
N ASP A 591 -14.37 7.87 15.27
CA ASP A 591 -13.34 7.49 16.24
C ASP A 591 -12.85 6.05 15.98
N ALA A 592 -13.78 5.12 15.76
CA ALA A 592 -13.44 3.73 15.44
C ALA A 592 -12.72 3.58 14.09
N TYR A 593 -13.10 4.36 13.06
CA TYR A 593 -12.36 4.40 11.78
C TYR A 593 -10.93 4.92 11.98
N HIS A 594 -10.77 5.96 12.79
CA HIS A 594 -9.45 6.48 13.12
C HIS A 594 -8.59 5.43 13.84
N GLN A 595 -9.11 4.81 14.90
CA GLN A 595 -8.42 3.74 15.61
C GLN A 595 -8.04 2.58 14.68
N ALA A 596 -8.97 2.12 13.84
CA ALA A 596 -8.70 1.04 12.88
C ALA A 596 -7.59 1.38 11.89
N ARG A 597 -7.60 2.58 11.29
CA ARG A 597 -6.55 3.01 10.36
C ARG A 597 -5.20 3.09 11.04
N GLU A 598 -5.13 3.72 12.21
CA GLU A 598 -3.89 3.81 12.99
C GLU A 598 -3.34 2.42 13.30
N SER A 599 -4.19 1.48 13.72
CA SER A 599 -3.80 0.09 13.99
C SER A 599 -3.36 -0.67 12.73
N PHE A 600 -4.00 -0.47 11.56
CA PHE A 600 -3.54 -1.11 10.32
C PHE A 600 -2.22 -0.53 9.81
N ILE A 601 -2.07 0.80 9.83
CA ILE A 601 -0.79 1.48 9.54
C ILE A 601 0.27 0.98 10.50
N ALA A 602 -0.11 0.71 11.76
CA ALA A 602 0.78 0.19 12.75
C ALA A 602 1.40 -1.15 12.44
N LEU A 603 0.60 -2.05 11.92
CA LEU A 603 1.02 -3.38 11.55
C LEU A 603 1.71 -3.43 10.18
N GLY A 604 1.83 -2.31 9.48
CA GLY A 604 2.30 -2.26 8.09
C GLY A 604 1.28 -2.79 7.07
N ASP A 605 0.01 -2.99 7.47
CA ASP A 605 -1.07 -3.43 6.58
C ASP A 605 -1.68 -2.22 5.84
N TYR A 606 -0.84 -1.62 5.01
CA TYR A 606 -1.20 -0.50 4.16
C TYR A 606 -2.36 -0.76 3.16
N PRO A 607 -2.51 -1.97 2.58
CA PRO A 607 -3.71 -2.30 1.80
C PRO A 607 -5.01 -2.14 2.59
N MET A 608 -5.05 -2.64 3.83
CA MET A 608 -6.22 -2.52 4.70
C MET A 608 -6.42 -1.08 5.18
N ALA A 609 -5.36 -0.37 5.56
CA ALA A 609 -5.46 1.05 5.94
C ALA A 609 -6.11 1.91 4.83
N GLY A 610 -5.68 1.74 3.58
CA GLY A 610 -6.31 2.45 2.45
C GLY A 610 -7.73 1.96 2.14
N SER A 611 -8.02 0.66 2.34
CA SER A 611 -9.38 0.13 2.21
C SER A 611 -10.32 0.69 3.28
N THR A 612 -9.82 0.87 4.50
CA THR A 612 -10.55 1.55 5.58
C THR A 612 -10.88 3.00 5.22
N ALA A 613 -9.93 3.74 4.61
CA ALA A 613 -10.17 5.08 4.12
C ALA A 613 -11.21 5.13 2.97
N LEU A 614 -11.18 4.16 2.05
CA LEU A 614 -12.20 4.04 0.99
C LEU A 614 -13.61 3.81 1.59
N TYR A 615 -13.73 2.94 2.59
CA TYR A 615 -15.00 2.67 3.26
C TYR A 615 -15.51 3.90 4.02
N GLU A 616 -14.65 4.58 4.75
CA GLU A 616 -15.00 5.85 5.42
C GLU A 616 -15.45 6.90 4.41
N LEU A 617 -14.73 7.06 3.29
CA LEU A 617 -15.13 7.98 2.22
C LEU A 617 -16.53 7.64 1.69
N THR A 618 -16.75 6.36 1.36
CA THR A 618 -17.96 5.90 0.67
C THR A 618 -19.19 5.89 1.58
N PHE A 619 -19.04 5.49 2.84
CA PHE A 619 -20.16 5.21 3.74
C PHE A 619 -20.32 6.23 4.87
N VAL A 620 -19.30 7.05 5.16
CA VAL A 620 -19.38 8.11 6.17
C VAL A 620 -19.33 9.49 5.53
N VAL A 621 -18.21 9.81 4.87
CA VAL A 621 -17.96 11.17 4.40
C VAL A 621 -18.95 11.55 3.30
N LEU A 622 -19.13 10.73 2.27
CA LEU A 622 -20.05 11.05 1.19
C LEU A 622 -21.53 11.03 1.60
N PRO A 623 -22.02 10.15 2.50
CA PRO A 623 -23.43 10.19 2.90
C PRO A 623 -23.75 11.25 3.95
N PHE A 624 -22.87 11.51 4.93
CA PHE A 624 -23.18 12.33 6.11
C PHE A 624 -22.42 13.66 6.19
N GLN A 625 -21.31 13.80 5.47
CA GLN A 625 -20.43 14.99 5.51
C GLN A 625 -20.07 15.44 4.08
N THR A 626 -21.00 15.29 3.13
CA THR A 626 -20.73 15.53 1.72
C THR A 626 -20.27 16.96 1.44
N ASP A 627 -20.81 17.91 2.20
CA ASP A 627 -20.54 19.34 2.18
C ASP A 627 -19.19 19.72 2.83
N ASP A 628 -18.55 18.80 3.57
CA ASP A 628 -17.20 18.99 4.10
C ASP A 628 -16.13 18.57 3.06
N LEU A 629 -15.82 19.49 2.15
CA LEU A 629 -14.81 19.27 1.10
C LEU A 629 -13.42 19.01 1.69
N ALA A 630 -13.10 19.59 2.85
CA ALA A 630 -11.81 19.43 3.50
C ALA A 630 -11.67 18.01 4.06
N ARG A 631 -12.71 17.51 4.75
CA ARG A 631 -12.74 16.13 5.24
C ARG A 631 -12.65 15.12 4.11
N ARG A 632 -13.37 15.35 3.01
CA ARG A 632 -13.28 14.52 1.80
C ARG A 632 -11.86 14.44 1.26
N ALA A 633 -11.20 15.58 1.07
CA ALA A 633 -9.82 15.64 0.59
C ALA A 633 -8.85 14.96 1.56
N GLN A 634 -9.05 15.15 2.87
CA GLN A 634 -8.24 14.51 3.90
C GLN A 634 -8.35 12.97 3.85
N THR A 635 -9.58 12.43 3.80
CA THR A 635 -9.79 10.98 3.74
C THR A 635 -9.20 10.36 2.46
N ILE A 636 -9.32 11.07 1.33
CA ILE A 636 -8.67 10.66 0.06
C ILE A 636 -7.14 10.61 0.22
N ALA A 637 -6.53 11.69 0.73
CA ALA A 637 -5.08 11.76 0.89
C ALA A 637 -4.52 10.66 1.82
N VAL A 638 -5.26 10.32 2.88
CA VAL A 638 -4.90 9.20 3.76
C VAL A 638 -4.94 7.87 3.00
N GLY A 639 -5.98 7.63 2.20
CA GLY A 639 -6.07 6.43 1.38
C GLY A 639 -5.00 6.34 0.29
N GLU A 640 -4.68 7.47 -0.35
CA GLU A 640 -3.60 7.58 -1.34
C GLU A 640 -2.24 7.24 -0.73
N ASP A 641 -1.90 7.82 0.43
CA ASP A 641 -0.62 7.56 1.11
C ASP A 641 -0.50 6.07 1.47
N ALA A 642 -1.55 5.49 2.05
CA ALA A 642 -1.58 4.08 2.40
C ALA A 642 -1.38 3.18 1.17
N TRP A 643 -2.17 3.34 0.10
CA TRP A 643 -2.02 2.49 -1.08
C TRP A 643 -0.72 2.74 -1.86
N THR A 644 -0.16 3.95 -1.80
CA THR A 644 1.17 4.26 -2.34
C THR A 644 2.25 3.46 -1.61
N ARG A 645 2.19 3.39 -0.28
CA ARG A 645 3.11 2.60 0.54
C ARG A 645 2.97 1.11 0.27
N ALA A 646 1.75 0.63 0.04
CA ALA A 646 1.47 -0.74 -0.36
C ALA A 646 1.99 -1.12 -1.76
N GLN A 647 2.59 -0.21 -2.53
CA GLN A 647 3.02 -0.41 -3.93
C GLN A 647 1.90 -0.91 -4.87
N GLY A 648 0.63 -0.64 -4.54
CA GLY A 648 -0.51 -1.21 -5.26
C GLY A 648 -0.68 -2.73 -5.11
N ALA A 649 -0.18 -3.32 -4.01
CA ALA A 649 -0.47 -4.69 -3.62
C ALA A 649 -1.99 -4.96 -3.66
N GLN A 650 -2.36 -6.19 -4.03
CA GLN A 650 -3.73 -6.65 -4.28
C GLN A 650 -4.46 -6.04 -5.49
N GLY A 651 -3.73 -5.49 -6.47
CA GLY A 651 -4.36 -4.87 -7.65
C GLY A 651 -4.98 -3.49 -7.37
N ASN A 652 -4.61 -2.86 -6.26
CA ASN A 652 -5.07 -1.52 -5.91
C ASN A 652 -4.23 -0.46 -6.64
N SER A 653 -4.76 0.07 -7.75
CA SER A 653 -4.24 1.35 -8.27
C SER A 653 -4.53 2.44 -7.24
N VAL A 654 -3.51 3.23 -6.86
CA VAL A 654 -3.66 4.33 -5.89
C VAL A 654 -4.82 5.24 -6.27
N GLU A 655 -4.97 5.48 -7.57
CA GLU A 655 -5.93 6.40 -8.16
C GLU A 655 -7.40 5.98 -7.93
N LEU A 656 -7.67 4.72 -7.60
CA LEU A 656 -9.04 4.22 -7.38
C LEU A 656 -9.70 4.83 -6.14
N ILE A 657 -8.92 5.34 -5.19
CA ILE A 657 -9.46 6.01 -3.99
C ILE A 657 -10.27 7.26 -4.35
N HIS A 658 -9.98 7.88 -5.49
CA HIS A 658 -10.70 9.07 -5.94
C HIS A 658 -12.05 8.75 -6.58
N LEU A 659 -12.31 7.51 -6.99
CA LEU A 659 -13.46 7.19 -7.85
C LEU A 659 -14.81 7.67 -7.27
N PRO A 660 -15.12 7.46 -5.97
CA PRO A 660 -16.37 7.96 -5.40
C PRO A 660 -16.50 9.49 -5.49
N ALA A 661 -15.41 10.23 -5.21
CA ALA A 661 -15.40 11.69 -5.28
C ALA A 661 -15.46 12.21 -6.72
N LEU A 662 -14.71 11.62 -7.65
CA LEU A 662 -14.75 11.99 -9.08
C LEU A 662 -16.14 11.82 -9.67
N THR A 663 -16.86 10.77 -9.24
CA THR A 663 -18.24 10.50 -9.66
C THR A 663 -19.17 11.62 -9.20
N LEU A 664 -19.08 12.01 -7.92
CA LEU A 664 -19.88 13.10 -7.35
C LEU A 664 -19.56 14.46 -7.98
N GLU A 665 -18.28 14.77 -8.17
CA GLU A 665 -17.77 16.05 -8.67
C GLU A 665 -17.95 16.25 -10.18
N GLY A 666 -18.60 15.30 -10.87
CA GLY A 666 -18.80 15.40 -12.32
C GLY A 666 -17.53 15.22 -13.15
N LYS A 667 -16.44 14.70 -12.57
CA LYS A 667 -15.19 14.40 -13.29
C LYS A 667 -15.27 13.00 -13.93
N TRP A 668 -16.36 12.73 -14.64
CA TRP A 668 -16.72 11.39 -15.12
C TRP A 668 -15.73 10.81 -16.12
N GLN A 669 -15.12 11.64 -16.97
CA GLN A 669 -14.09 11.17 -17.89
C GLN A 669 -12.85 10.64 -17.15
N ALA A 670 -12.42 11.34 -16.09
CA ALA A 670 -11.33 10.87 -15.23
C ALA A 670 -11.75 9.57 -14.52
N ALA A 671 -12.96 9.51 -13.96
CA ALA A 671 -13.50 8.31 -13.30
C ALA A 671 -13.51 7.09 -14.25
N LEU A 672 -13.95 7.26 -15.50
CA LEU A 672 -13.99 6.19 -16.51
C LEU A 672 -12.58 5.73 -16.93
N GLN A 673 -11.59 6.62 -16.99
CA GLN A 673 -10.19 6.27 -17.30
C GLN A 673 -9.51 5.41 -16.22
N LEU A 674 -10.01 5.47 -14.98
CA LEU A 674 -9.44 4.68 -13.88
C LEU A 674 -9.71 3.17 -14.02
N LEU A 675 -10.59 2.74 -14.92
CA LEU A 675 -10.85 1.33 -15.17
C LEU A 675 -10.20 0.80 -16.43
N ASP A 676 -9.48 -0.30 -16.25
CA ASP A 676 -9.20 -1.29 -17.29
C ASP A 676 -9.56 -2.66 -16.67
N ASP A 677 -10.12 -3.56 -17.47
CA ASP A 677 -10.69 -4.86 -17.07
C ASP A 677 -9.68 -5.70 -16.26
N ALA A 678 -8.39 -5.57 -16.55
CA ALA A 678 -7.31 -6.22 -15.79
C ALA A 678 -7.17 -5.74 -14.34
N ARG A 679 -7.47 -4.46 -14.05
CA ARG A 679 -7.32 -3.86 -12.70
C ARG A 679 -8.44 -4.30 -11.75
N CYS A 680 -9.66 -4.49 -12.25
CA CYS A 680 -10.83 -4.84 -11.44
C CYS A 680 -10.97 -6.32 -11.11
N ARG A 681 -10.44 -7.21 -11.94
CA ARG A 681 -10.57 -8.68 -11.75
C ARG A 681 -9.87 -9.22 -10.51
N HIS A 682 -8.89 -8.49 -9.95
CA HIS A 682 -8.10 -8.92 -8.79
C HIS A 682 -8.53 -8.25 -7.47
N MET A 683 -9.53 -7.37 -7.50
CA MET A 683 -10.02 -6.66 -6.32
C MET A 683 -10.91 -7.56 -5.46
N THR A 684 -10.93 -7.31 -4.14
CA THR A 684 -11.89 -7.99 -3.25
C THR A 684 -13.32 -7.57 -3.56
N PHE A 685 -14.28 -8.47 -3.29
CA PHE A 685 -15.70 -8.30 -3.61
C PHE A 685 -16.28 -6.93 -3.22
N GLY A 686 -16.15 -6.53 -1.94
CA GLY A 686 -16.74 -5.27 -1.46
C GLY A 686 -16.21 -4.04 -2.19
N ARG A 687 -14.90 -3.97 -2.45
CA ARG A 687 -14.28 -2.86 -3.19
C ARG A 687 -14.75 -2.82 -4.64
N ARG A 688 -14.79 -3.99 -5.29
CA ARG A 688 -15.28 -4.12 -6.67
C ARG A 688 -16.72 -3.62 -6.79
N ALA A 689 -17.60 -3.97 -5.84
CA ALA A 689 -18.98 -3.50 -5.83
C ALA A 689 -19.09 -1.97 -5.71
N ILE A 690 -18.30 -1.32 -4.84
CA ILE A 690 -18.25 0.15 -4.71
C ILE A 690 -17.90 0.78 -6.06
N PHE A 691 -16.85 0.29 -6.72
CA PHE A 691 -16.39 0.87 -7.97
C PHE A 691 -17.38 0.68 -9.11
N LEU A 692 -17.88 -0.54 -9.30
CA LEU A 692 -18.86 -0.85 -10.34
C LEU A 692 -20.18 -0.08 -10.13
N ALA A 693 -20.63 0.11 -8.89
CA ALA A 693 -21.80 0.93 -8.59
C ALA A 693 -21.60 2.40 -9.02
N ASN A 694 -20.43 3.00 -8.72
CA ASN A 694 -20.13 4.38 -9.13
C ASN A 694 -20.13 4.54 -10.66
N LEU A 695 -19.49 3.62 -11.38
CA LEU A 695 -19.50 3.64 -12.85
C LEU A 695 -20.89 3.37 -13.42
N GLY A 696 -21.66 2.50 -12.78
CA GLY A 696 -23.02 2.23 -13.17
C GLY A 696 -23.91 3.48 -13.04
N GLN A 697 -23.67 4.32 -12.03
CA GLN A 697 -24.32 5.63 -11.92
C GLN A 697 -23.93 6.58 -13.06
N ILE A 698 -22.65 6.64 -13.43
CA ILE A 698 -22.18 7.43 -14.58
C ILE A 698 -22.83 6.93 -15.88
N ALA A 699 -22.76 5.62 -16.15
CA ALA A 699 -23.34 5.01 -17.34
C ALA A 699 -24.85 5.24 -17.43
N ARG A 700 -25.57 5.13 -16.30
CA ARG A 700 -26.99 5.49 -16.20
C ARG A 700 -27.22 6.95 -16.57
N ALA A 701 -26.49 7.87 -15.95
CA ALA A 701 -26.65 9.31 -16.20
C ALA A 701 -26.33 9.69 -17.65
N GLN A 702 -25.43 8.96 -18.32
CA GLN A 702 -25.10 9.14 -19.74
C GLN A 702 -26.07 8.43 -20.70
N GLY A 703 -27.12 7.77 -20.20
CA GLY A 703 -28.08 7.02 -21.01
C GLY A 703 -27.57 5.66 -21.53
N ASN A 704 -26.40 5.20 -21.09
CA ASN A 704 -25.80 3.92 -21.46
C ASN A 704 -26.37 2.77 -20.59
N ARG A 705 -27.68 2.54 -20.70
CA ARG A 705 -28.42 1.60 -19.84
C ARG A 705 -27.85 0.18 -19.85
N ASP A 706 -27.50 -0.36 -21.02
CA ASP A 706 -26.98 -1.72 -21.14
C ASP A 706 -25.65 -1.91 -20.42
N VAL A 707 -24.80 -0.87 -20.45
CA VAL A 707 -23.53 -0.83 -19.72
C VAL A 707 -23.80 -0.78 -18.21
N ALA A 708 -24.71 0.08 -17.76
CA ALA A 708 -25.08 0.16 -16.34
C ALA A 708 -25.64 -1.17 -15.81
N LEU A 709 -26.49 -1.85 -16.59
CA LEU A 709 -27.01 -3.18 -16.25
C LEU A 709 -25.94 -4.26 -16.27
N ALA A 710 -24.96 -4.19 -17.17
CA ALA A 710 -23.82 -5.11 -17.16
C ALA A 710 -22.97 -4.92 -15.90
N LEU A 711 -22.71 -3.68 -15.49
CA LEU A 711 -21.96 -3.36 -14.26
C LEU A 711 -22.70 -3.82 -12.99
N VAL A 712 -24.02 -3.62 -12.92
CA VAL A 712 -24.85 -4.16 -11.82
C VAL A 712 -24.77 -5.68 -11.76
N ARG A 713 -24.86 -6.37 -12.91
CA ARG A 713 -24.74 -7.83 -12.99
C ARG A 713 -23.36 -8.31 -12.56
N ASP A 714 -22.31 -7.57 -12.90
CA ASP A 714 -20.92 -7.89 -12.57
C ASP A 714 -20.59 -7.61 -11.09
N ALA A 715 -21.21 -6.59 -10.50
CA ALA A 715 -21.04 -6.24 -9.09
C ALA A 715 -21.69 -7.25 -8.14
N CYS A 716 -22.76 -7.91 -8.59
CA CYS A 716 -23.47 -8.91 -7.81
C CYS A 716 -22.90 -10.30 -8.05
N SER A 717 -22.35 -10.90 -6.99
CA SER A 717 -21.77 -12.26 -7.00
C SER A 717 -22.71 -13.37 -7.47
N ARG A 718 -24.03 -13.12 -7.46
CA ARG A 718 -25.05 -14.12 -7.78
C ARG A 718 -25.45 -14.20 -9.25
N GLY A 719 -24.93 -13.34 -10.12
CA GLY A 719 -25.45 -13.24 -11.49
C GLY A 719 -26.96 -13.02 -11.46
N ILE A 720 -27.39 -11.82 -11.06
CA ILE A 720 -28.82 -11.49 -10.99
C ILE A 720 -29.49 -11.85 -12.33
N ALA A 721 -30.41 -12.81 -12.27
CA ALA A 721 -31.37 -13.09 -13.31
C ALA A 721 -32.62 -12.25 -13.02
N GLU A 722 -32.69 -11.03 -13.58
CA GLU A 722 -33.88 -10.15 -13.62
C GLU A 722 -34.59 -9.79 -12.29
N ARG A 723 -34.23 -10.38 -11.14
CA ARG A 723 -34.93 -10.28 -9.85
C ARG A 723 -33.99 -10.18 -8.65
N PRO A 724 -34.38 -9.45 -7.60
CA PRO A 724 -33.62 -9.29 -6.36
C PRO A 724 -33.56 -10.58 -5.55
N VAL A 725 -32.52 -10.66 -4.73
CA VAL A 725 -32.21 -11.72 -3.77
C VAL A 725 -31.87 -11.06 -2.43
N PRO A 726 -31.99 -11.73 -1.28
CA PRO A 726 -31.71 -11.10 0.02
C PRO A 726 -30.33 -10.43 0.04
N ILE A 727 -30.27 -9.21 0.58
CA ILE A 727 -29.02 -8.45 0.79
C ILE A 727 -28.20 -9.16 1.86
N VAL A 728 -26.90 -9.22 1.62
CA VAL A 728 -25.96 -10.03 2.41
C VAL A 728 -24.65 -9.32 2.70
N HIS A 729 -24.44 -8.18 2.04
CA HIS A 729 -23.30 -7.32 2.24
C HIS A 729 -23.72 -5.85 2.13
N LEU A 730 -23.16 -4.98 2.97
CA LEU A 730 -23.41 -3.53 2.95
C LEU A 730 -23.29 -2.92 1.54
N THR A 731 -22.30 -3.35 0.76
CA THR A 731 -22.09 -2.82 -0.60
C THR A 731 -23.22 -3.16 -1.58
N ASP A 732 -24.02 -4.20 -1.30
CA ASP A 732 -25.19 -4.54 -2.13
C ASP A 732 -26.22 -3.41 -2.10
N LEU A 733 -26.29 -2.63 -1.01
CA LEU A 733 -27.16 -1.46 -0.91
C LEU A 733 -26.95 -0.49 -2.07
N LEU A 734 -25.68 -0.18 -2.39
CA LEU A 734 -25.31 0.73 -3.50
C LEU A 734 -25.76 0.16 -4.85
N VAL A 735 -25.54 -1.14 -5.05
CA VAL A 735 -25.87 -1.83 -6.31
C VAL A 735 -27.38 -1.97 -6.49
N TYR A 736 -28.11 -2.28 -5.42
CA TYR A 736 -29.55 -2.49 -5.45
C TYR A 736 -30.30 -1.16 -5.63
N GLN A 737 -29.81 -0.07 -5.02
CA GLN A 737 -30.36 1.26 -5.27
C GLN A 737 -30.15 1.70 -6.74
N LEU A 738 -29.00 1.38 -7.34
CA LEU A 738 -28.77 1.59 -8.77
C LEU A 738 -29.71 0.73 -9.63
N ALA A 739 -29.88 -0.56 -9.28
CA ALA A 739 -30.79 -1.46 -10.00
C ALA A 739 -32.25 -0.98 -9.94
N ALA A 740 -32.71 -0.51 -8.77
CA ALA A 740 -34.03 0.09 -8.60
C ALA A 740 -34.22 1.33 -9.49
N ARG A 741 -33.22 2.23 -9.53
CA ARG A 741 -33.21 3.40 -10.43
C ARG A 741 -33.30 3.00 -11.90
N LEU A 742 -32.47 2.04 -12.34
CA LEU A 742 -32.50 1.54 -13.72
C LEU A 742 -33.86 0.92 -14.10
N ALA A 743 -34.52 0.23 -13.17
CA ALA A 743 -35.86 -0.31 -13.37
C ALA A 743 -36.93 0.79 -13.44
N LEU A 744 -36.81 1.85 -12.63
CA LEU A 744 -37.70 3.02 -12.70
C LEU A 744 -37.52 3.79 -14.02
N ASP A 745 -36.28 4.07 -14.42
CA ASP A 745 -35.94 4.73 -15.70
C ASP A 745 -36.49 3.94 -16.90
N ALA A 746 -36.65 2.62 -16.73
CA ALA A 746 -37.20 1.71 -17.73
C ALA A 746 -38.74 1.59 -17.73
N GLY A 747 -39.44 2.20 -16.79
CA GLY A 747 -40.88 1.97 -16.57
C GLY A 747 -41.21 0.57 -16.04
N GLN A 748 -40.25 -0.17 -15.48
CA GLN A 748 -40.42 -1.53 -14.96
C GLN A 748 -40.80 -1.51 -13.46
N ALA A 749 -42.02 -1.05 -13.17
CA ALA A 749 -42.49 -0.81 -11.80
C ALA A 749 -42.39 -2.05 -10.89
N ASP A 750 -42.76 -3.24 -11.36
CA ASP A 750 -42.70 -4.46 -10.55
C ASP A 750 -41.26 -4.88 -10.22
N ALA A 751 -40.33 -4.72 -11.18
CA ALA A 751 -38.92 -4.99 -10.95
C ALA A 751 -38.34 -4.02 -9.92
N ALA A 752 -38.60 -2.71 -10.08
CA ALA A 752 -38.19 -1.68 -9.13
C ALA A 752 -38.73 -1.97 -7.72
N ARG A 753 -40.01 -2.32 -7.60
CA ARG A 753 -40.64 -2.70 -6.33
C ARG A 753 -39.93 -3.85 -5.65
N GLY A 754 -39.55 -4.88 -6.40
CA GLY A 754 -38.78 -6.00 -5.87
C GLY A 754 -37.46 -5.53 -5.23
N TRP A 755 -36.68 -4.73 -5.96
CA TRP A 755 -35.39 -4.23 -5.45
C TRP A 755 -35.58 -3.42 -4.17
N LEU A 756 -36.58 -2.55 -4.13
CA LEU A 756 -36.88 -1.72 -2.97
C LEU A 756 -37.33 -2.54 -1.76
N GLN A 757 -38.17 -3.56 -1.95
CA GLN A 757 -38.58 -4.45 -0.88
C GLN A 757 -37.39 -5.20 -0.28
N ALA A 758 -36.48 -5.71 -1.12
CA ALA A 758 -35.30 -6.41 -0.63
C ALA A 758 -34.36 -5.49 0.18
N ILE A 759 -34.32 -4.19 -0.15
CA ILE A 759 -33.59 -3.19 0.63
C ILE A 759 -34.29 -2.96 1.97
N ASP A 760 -35.60 -2.69 1.97
CA ASP A 760 -36.37 -2.44 3.21
C ASP A 760 -36.30 -3.62 4.17
N ASP A 761 -36.44 -4.86 3.67
CA ASP A 761 -36.35 -6.07 4.49
C ASP A 761 -35.02 -6.14 5.25
N TRP A 762 -33.91 -5.77 4.59
CA TRP A 762 -32.59 -5.76 5.20
C TRP A 762 -32.39 -4.58 6.16
N LEU A 763 -32.84 -3.38 5.78
CA LEU A 763 -32.76 -2.19 6.63
C LEU A 763 -33.56 -2.36 7.93
N ASP A 764 -34.74 -2.96 7.85
CA ASP A 764 -35.66 -3.16 8.98
C ASP A 764 -35.24 -4.31 9.88
N ALA A 765 -34.77 -5.43 9.32
CA ALA A 765 -34.26 -6.56 10.11
C ALA A 765 -33.08 -6.18 11.01
N HIS A 766 -32.38 -5.08 10.69
CA HIS A 766 -31.12 -4.70 11.29
C HIS A 766 -31.08 -3.26 11.83
N GLU A 767 -32.24 -2.58 11.86
CA GLU A 767 -32.40 -1.20 12.36
C GLU A 767 -31.40 -0.20 11.71
N ILE A 768 -31.11 -0.38 10.42
CA ILE A 768 -30.11 0.42 9.70
C ILE A 768 -30.70 1.78 9.31
N VAL A 769 -29.92 2.83 9.54
CA VAL A 769 -30.19 4.23 9.18
C VAL A 769 -29.59 4.58 7.82
N LEU A 770 -28.34 4.16 7.56
CA LEU A 770 -27.65 4.44 6.30
C LEU A 770 -28.44 3.88 5.10
N GLY A 771 -28.75 4.74 4.13
CA GLY A 771 -29.49 4.38 2.91
C GLY A 771 -31.01 4.40 3.03
N ARG A 772 -31.57 4.53 4.24
CA ARG A 772 -33.02 4.56 4.45
C ARG A 772 -33.70 5.76 3.77
N ALA A 773 -33.08 6.94 3.82
CA ALA A 773 -33.62 8.13 3.15
C ALA A 773 -33.59 7.98 1.62
N ASP A 774 -32.50 7.48 1.03
CA ASP A 774 -32.42 7.19 -0.41
C ASP A 774 -33.46 6.16 -0.87
N THR A 775 -33.70 5.11 -0.08
CA THR A 775 -34.73 4.10 -0.39
C THR A 775 -36.14 4.69 -0.30
N GLN A 776 -36.43 5.54 0.68
CA GLN A 776 -37.71 6.25 0.76
C GLN A 776 -37.93 7.20 -0.43
N LEU A 777 -36.87 7.84 -0.94
CA LEU A 777 -36.94 8.65 -2.16
C LEU A 777 -37.25 7.80 -3.38
N LEU A 778 -36.64 6.63 -3.50
CA LEU A 778 -36.93 5.70 -4.58
C LEU A 778 -38.36 5.17 -4.54
N TRP A 779 -38.89 4.90 -3.35
CA TRP A 779 -40.31 4.59 -3.20
C TRP A 779 -41.20 5.77 -3.60
N ALA A 780 -40.83 7.00 -3.24
CA ALA A 780 -41.57 8.19 -3.65
C ALA A 780 -41.58 8.35 -5.19
N GLU A 781 -40.45 8.12 -5.86
CA GLU A 781 -40.35 8.07 -7.33
C GLU A 781 -41.21 6.95 -7.93
N TRP A 782 -41.22 5.76 -7.32
CA TRP A 782 -42.07 4.64 -7.73
C TRP A 782 -43.56 4.97 -7.64
N TYR A 783 -44.01 5.58 -6.54
CA TYR A 783 -45.40 6.02 -6.37
C TYR A 783 -45.76 7.14 -7.34
N ARG A 784 -44.84 8.06 -7.61
CA ARG A 784 -45.00 9.11 -8.63
C ARG A 784 -45.21 8.50 -10.02
N ALA A 785 -44.35 7.56 -10.41
CA ALA A 785 -44.46 6.84 -11.69
C ALA A 785 -45.76 6.03 -11.80
N SER A 786 -46.27 5.53 -10.67
CA SER A 786 -47.54 4.81 -10.58
C SER A 786 -48.78 5.72 -10.51
N GLY A 787 -48.61 7.05 -10.52
CA GLY A 787 -49.69 8.04 -10.46
C GLY A 787 -50.21 8.37 -9.06
N ASN A 788 -49.66 7.79 -7.99
CA ASN A 788 -50.07 8.07 -6.62
C ASN A 788 -49.23 9.21 -6.00
N ILE A 789 -49.56 10.44 -6.39
CA ILE A 789 -48.85 11.66 -5.98
C ILE A 789 -48.92 11.90 -4.46
N ALA A 790 -50.03 11.53 -3.81
CA ALA A 790 -50.18 11.68 -2.37
C ALA A 790 -49.19 10.79 -1.60
N ALA A 791 -49.07 9.52 -1.97
CA ALA A 791 -48.09 8.61 -1.38
C ALA A 791 -46.65 9.06 -1.68
N ALA A 792 -46.38 9.52 -2.91
CA ALA A 792 -45.09 10.08 -3.28
C ALA A 792 -44.69 11.25 -2.38
N ARG A 793 -45.60 12.20 -2.14
CA ARG A 793 -45.34 13.36 -1.27
C ARG A 793 -45.09 12.95 0.19
N ILE A 794 -45.87 12.02 0.72
CA ILE A 794 -45.69 11.50 2.09
C ILE A 794 -44.30 10.87 2.25
N LEU A 795 -43.88 10.04 1.29
CA LEU A 795 -42.59 9.38 1.35
C LEU A 795 -41.42 10.33 1.11
N ALA A 796 -41.55 11.31 0.21
CA ALA A 796 -40.53 12.35 0.03
C ALA A 796 -40.36 13.21 1.30
N ALA A 797 -41.46 13.55 1.99
CA ALA A 797 -41.41 14.24 3.27
C ALA A 797 -40.79 13.37 4.38
N ARG A 798 -41.09 12.07 4.39
CA ARG A 798 -40.46 11.12 5.32
C ARG A 798 -38.95 10.98 5.07
N ALA A 799 -38.53 10.98 3.80
CA ALA A 799 -37.13 10.98 3.41
C ALA A 799 -36.41 12.23 3.88
N LEU A 800 -37.04 13.41 3.73
CA LEU A 800 -36.51 14.67 4.25
C LEU A 800 -36.26 14.60 5.77
N THR A 801 -37.24 14.11 6.54
CA THR A 801 -37.09 13.93 8.00
C THR A 801 -35.99 12.93 8.34
N THR A 802 -35.97 11.77 7.66
CA THR A 802 -34.97 10.71 7.88
C THR A 802 -33.54 11.19 7.57
N ALA A 803 -33.38 12.05 6.55
CA ALA A 803 -32.10 12.62 6.17
C ALA A 803 -31.66 13.81 7.05
N THR A 804 -32.49 14.29 7.98
CA THR A 804 -32.16 15.43 8.83
C THR A 804 -31.30 15.03 10.03
N THR A 805 -31.56 13.86 10.63
CA THR A 805 -30.88 13.41 11.85
C THR A 805 -30.57 11.91 11.80
N PRO A 806 -29.29 11.51 11.71
CA PRO A 806 -28.14 12.36 11.40
C PRO A 806 -28.28 13.00 10.01
N CYS A 807 -27.67 14.17 9.83
CA CYS A 807 -27.73 14.92 8.59
C CYS A 807 -27.11 14.11 7.44
N GLN A 808 -27.84 14.00 6.32
CA GLN A 808 -27.42 13.31 5.10
C GLN A 808 -27.58 14.27 3.91
N PRO A 809 -26.58 15.12 3.59
CA PRO A 809 -26.72 16.23 2.64
C PRO A 809 -27.23 15.82 1.25
N LEU A 810 -26.72 14.71 0.70
CA LEU A 810 -27.18 14.20 -0.60
C LEU A 810 -28.62 13.68 -0.57
N ALA A 811 -29.06 13.07 0.52
CA ALA A 811 -30.45 12.65 0.64
C ALA A 811 -31.38 13.85 0.89
N LEU A 812 -30.94 14.84 1.69
CA LEU A 812 -31.66 16.09 1.92
C LEU A 812 -31.88 16.86 0.63
N LEU A 813 -30.84 17.06 -0.18
CA LEU A 813 -30.97 17.80 -1.44
C LEU A 813 -31.93 17.11 -2.40
N ARG A 814 -31.88 15.78 -2.49
CA ARG A 814 -32.77 14.98 -3.36
C ARG A 814 -34.22 15.00 -2.86
N ALA A 815 -34.42 14.91 -1.55
CA ALA A 815 -35.75 15.01 -0.93
C ALA A 815 -36.39 16.38 -1.18
N LYS A 816 -35.62 17.46 -0.99
CA LYS A 816 -36.08 18.82 -1.29
C LYS A 816 -36.38 18.98 -2.78
N ARG A 817 -35.52 18.48 -3.68
CA ARG A 817 -35.79 18.51 -5.13
C ARG A 817 -37.11 17.82 -5.46
N LEU A 818 -37.30 16.58 -5.00
CA LEU A 818 -38.50 15.80 -5.29
C LEU A 818 -39.77 16.44 -4.70
N LEU A 819 -39.72 16.99 -3.48
CA LEU A 819 -40.82 17.75 -2.91
C LEU A 819 -41.14 19.01 -3.73
N GLY A 820 -40.12 19.71 -4.21
CA GLY A 820 -40.26 20.87 -5.10
C GLY A 820 -40.89 20.52 -6.45
N GLU A 821 -40.47 19.42 -7.08
CA GLU A 821 -41.07 18.88 -8.31
C GLU A 821 -42.55 18.50 -8.10
N LEU A 822 -42.87 17.83 -6.97
CA LEU A 822 -44.24 17.44 -6.62
C LEU A 822 -45.13 18.64 -6.27
N ALA A 823 -44.57 19.71 -5.71
CA ALA A 823 -45.27 20.97 -5.45
C ALA A 823 -45.51 21.75 -6.75
N THR A 824 -44.52 21.76 -7.65
CA THR A 824 -44.62 22.33 -9.00
C THR A 824 -45.76 21.68 -9.79
N ALA A 825 -45.83 20.34 -9.79
CA ALA A 825 -46.92 19.60 -10.41
C ALA A 825 -48.29 19.84 -9.74
N GLY A 826 -48.29 20.20 -8.45
CA GLY A 826 -49.47 20.59 -7.69
C GLY A 826 -49.85 22.07 -7.79
N VAL A 827 -49.09 22.87 -8.55
CA VAL A 827 -49.25 24.33 -8.71
C VAL A 827 -49.12 25.11 -7.39
N ASP A 828 -48.31 24.60 -6.45
CA ASP A 828 -47.92 25.31 -5.23
C ASP A 828 -46.54 25.96 -5.44
N VAL A 829 -46.56 27.14 -6.05
CA VAL A 829 -45.35 27.85 -6.53
C VAL A 829 -44.43 28.25 -5.39
N ASP A 830 -45.00 28.73 -4.27
CA ASP A 830 -44.20 29.21 -3.13
C ASP A 830 -43.47 28.06 -2.45
N ALA A 831 -44.18 26.95 -2.18
CA ALA A 831 -43.56 25.76 -1.60
C ALA A 831 -42.53 25.14 -2.55
N ALA A 832 -42.85 25.07 -3.85
CA ALA A 832 -41.93 24.57 -4.86
C ALA A 832 -40.64 25.39 -4.91
N ASN A 833 -40.75 26.71 -4.98
CA ASN A 833 -39.60 27.62 -5.04
C ASN A 833 -38.71 27.50 -3.80
N ALA A 834 -39.31 27.42 -2.61
CA ALA A 834 -38.57 27.25 -1.36
C ALA A 834 -37.75 25.96 -1.35
N TYR A 835 -38.39 24.82 -1.64
CA TYR A 835 -37.70 23.53 -1.66
C TYR A 835 -36.61 23.46 -2.73
N LEU A 836 -36.87 23.93 -3.94
CA LEU A 836 -35.92 23.84 -5.05
C LEU A 836 -34.69 24.73 -4.86
N ARG A 837 -34.85 25.94 -4.29
CA ARG A 837 -33.72 26.82 -3.97
C ARG A 837 -32.82 26.24 -2.88
N GLU A 838 -33.41 25.66 -1.84
CA GLU A 838 -32.64 24.97 -0.81
C GLU A 838 -31.92 23.72 -1.36
N SER A 839 -32.56 22.98 -2.29
CA SER A 839 -31.91 21.87 -3.00
C SER A 839 -30.71 22.33 -3.82
N LEU A 840 -30.85 23.44 -4.56
CA LEU A 840 -29.78 24.04 -5.35
C LEU A 840 -28.59 24.43 -4.46
N GLN A 841 -28.85 25.14 -3.35
CA GLN A 841 -27.82 25.56 -2.40
C GLN A 841 -27.07 24.37 -1.78
N LEU A 842 -27.78 23.29 -1.42
CA LEU A 842 -27.14 22.08 -0.91
C LEU A 842 -26.29 21.39 -1.98
N ALA A 843 -26.70 21.39 -3.24
CA ALA A 843 -25.93 20.81 -4.32
C ALA A 843 -24.62 21.60 -4.60
N GLU A 844 -24.65 22.93 -4.45
CA GLU A 844 -23.47 23.79 -4.48
C GLU A 844 -22.51 23.45 -3.33
N LEU A 845 -23.01 23.38 -2.10
CA LEU A 845 -22.22 23.03 -0.90
C LEU A 845 -21.57 21.64 -1.01
N CYS A 846 -22.30 20.67 -1.57
CA CYS A 846 -21.78 19.31 -1.79
C CYS A 846 -20.76 19.23 -2.95
N ALA A 847 -20.57 20.30 -3.72
CA ALA A 847 -19.82 20.29 -4.99
C ALA A 847 -20.32 19.18 -5.94
N ALA A 848 -21.64 19.06 -6.09
CA ALA A 848 -22.31 18.00 -6.84
C ALA A 848 -22.93 18.56 -8.15
N PRO A 849 -22.15 18.82 -9.21
CA PRO A 849 -22.63 19.54 -10.40
C PRO A 849 -23.79 18.85 -11.12
N TYR A 850 -23.83 17.51 -11.13
CA TYR A 850 -24.94 16.79 -11.73
C TYR A 850 -26.25 17.01 -10.94
N GLU A 851 -26.19 16.96 -9.61
CA GLU A 851 -27.36 17.21 -8.76
C GLU A 851 -27.80 18.69 -8.82
N LEU A 852 -26.83 19.61 -8.92
CA LEU A 852 -27.05 21.04 -9.10
C LEU A 852 -27.81 21.31 -10.41
N ALA A 853 -27.37 20.72 -11.51
CA ALA A 853 -28.03 20.86 -12.81
C ALA A 853 -29.45 20.27 -12.83
N LEU A 854 -29.69 19.17 -12.10
CA LEU A 854 -31.05 18.62 -11.92
C LEU A 854 -31.95 19.58 -11.14
N SER A 855 -31.43 20.24 -10.10
CA SER A 855 -32.19 21.26 -9.35
C SER A 855 -32.45 22.53 -10.17
N LEU A 856 -31.51 22.95 -11.02
CA LEU A 856 -31.73 24.01 -12.02
C LEU A 856 -32.82 23.65 -13.02
N ALA A 857 -32.82 22.41 -13.54
CA ALA A 857 -33.87 21.94 -14.46
C ALA A 857 -35.26 21.98 -13.81
N ALA A 858 -35.37 21.56 -12.54
CA ALA A 858 -36.61 21.66 -11.79
C ALA A 858 -37.05 23.13 -11.55
N LEU A 859 -36.10 24.04 -11.27
CA LEU A 859 -36.38 25.47 -11.16
C LEU A 859 -36.82 26.09 -12.49
N ALA A 860 -36.26 25.64 -13.62
CA ALA A 860 -36.70 26.05 -14.94
C ALA A 860 -38.16 25.64 -15.20
N GLU A 861 -38.53 24.41 -14.86
CA GLU A 861 -39.91 23.96 -15.00
C GLU A 861 -40.89 24.76 -14.12
N LEU A 862 -40.49 25.06 -12.89
CA LEU A 862 -41.27 25.95 -12.01
C LEU A 862 -41.40 27.36 -12.60
N ALA A 863 -40.30 27.93 -13.10
CA ALA A 863 -40.28 29.26 -13.70
C ALA A 863 -41.18 29.33 -14.94
N LEU A 864 -41.24 28.26 -15.75
CA LEU A 864 -42.24 28.15 -16.80
C LEU A 864 -43.65 28.20 -16.19
N ILE A 865 -44.00 27.38 -15.21
CA ILE A 865 -45.35 27.39 -14.61
C ILE A 865 -45.71 28.74 -13.98
N ALA A 866 -44.74 29.46 -13.42
CA ALA A 866 -44.92 30.79 -12.83
C ALA A 866 -44.82 31.96 -13.85
N ASP A 867 -44.69 31.66 -15.15
CA ASP A 867 -44.54 32.63 -16.24
C ASP A 867 -43.36 33.60 -16.07
N LEU A 868 -42.25 33.11 -15.51
CA LEU A 868 -40.97 33.81 -15.34
C LEU A 868 -39.98 33.41 -16.44
N GLU A 869 -40.25 33.85 -17.68
CA GLU A 869 -39.50 33.42 -18.89
C GLU A 869 -37.99 33.67 -18.78
N THR A 870 -37.55 34.84 -18.28
CA THR A 870 -36.12 35.16 -18.13
C THR A 870 -35.41 34.24 -17.13
N ASP A 871 -36.08 33.88 -16.03
CA ASP A 871 -35.53 32.92 -15.07
C ASP A 871 -35.47 31.51 -15.67
N ALA A 872 -36.50 31.11 -16.42
CA ALA A 872 -36.52 29.83 -17.12
C ALA A 872 -35.37 29.73 -18.14
N GLU A 873 -35.15 30.75 -18.97
CA GLU A 873 -34.03 30.81 -19.92
C GLU A 873 -32.67 30.65 -19.23
N ARG A 874 -32.46 31.39 -18.14
CA ARG A 874 -31.22 31.33 -17.36
C ARG A 874 -30.98 29.94 -16.78
N TYR A 875 -31.96 29.38 -16.07
CA TYR A 875 -31.82 28.05 -15.46
C TYR A 875 -31.63 26.94 -16.50
N LEU A 876 -32.32 27.00 -17.64
CA LEU A 876 -32.14 26.03 -18.74
C LEU A 876 -30.73 26.12 -19.33
N SER A 877 -30.22 27.33 -19.57
CA SER A 877 -28.88 27.53 -20.12
C SER A 877 -27.79 26.97 -19.19
N GLU A 878 -27.87 27.28 -17.89
CA GLU A 878 -26.90 26.80 -16.89
C GLU A 878 -26.96 25.27 -16.71
N ALA A 879 -28.17 24.70 -16.68
CA ALA A 879 -28.35 23.25 -16.59
C ALA A 879 -27.82 22.53 -17.85
N ARG A 880 -28.12 23.07 -19.05
CA ARG A 880 -27.66 22.52 -20.33
C ARG A 880 -26.14 22.47 -20.41
N GLU A 881 -25.45 23.55 -20.03
CA GLU A 881 -24.00 23.60 -20.05
C GLU A 881 -23.39 22.46 -19.23
N THR A 882 -23.92 22.24 -18.02
CA THR A 882 -23.44 21.18 -17.14
C THR A 882 -23.76 19.79 -17.69
N PHE A 883 -24.99 19.53 -18.14
CA PHE A 883 -25.35 18.22 -18.68
C PHE A 883 -24.60 17.89 -19.98
N ALA A 884 -24.34 18.89 -20.84
CA ALA A 884 -23.56 18.71 -22.07
C ALA A 884 -22.11 18.32 -21.76
N ARG A 885 -21.48 19.00 -20.79
CA ARG A 885 -20.11 18.66 -20.33
C ARG A 885 -20.02 17.24 -19.77
N LEU A 886 -21.09 16.76 -19.13
CA LEU A 886 -21.17 15.44 -18.51
C LEU A 886 -21.61 14.32 -19.49
N ASP A 887 -22.04 14.67 -20.71
CA ASP A 887 -22.72 13.76 -21.65
C ASP A 887 -23.97 13.11 -21.03
N ALA A 888 -24.72 13.86 -20.21
CA ALA A 888 -25.91 13.36 -19.52
C ALA A 888 -27.15 13.35 -20.44
N LYS A 889 -27.16 12.44 -21.42
CA LYS A 889 -28.15 12.40 -22.52
C LYS A 889 -29.62 12.44 -22.07
N PRO A 890 -30.08 11.61 -21.11
CA PRO A 890 -31.48 11.66 -20.67
C PRO A 890 -31.87 13.02 -20.07
N ALA A 891 -30.94 13.68 -19.38
CA ALA A 891 -31.17 15.01 -18.82
C ALA A 891 -31.18 16.09 -19.92
N LEU A 892 -30.32 15.98 -20.93
CA LEU A 892 -30.35 16.87 -22.10
C LEU A 892 -31.66 16.78 -22.88
N GLU A 893 -32.19 15.57 -23.08
CA GLU A 893 -33.50 15.35 -23.72
C GLU A 893 -34.63 16.04 -22.93
N HIS A 894 -34.55 16.01 -21.59
CA HIS A 894 -35.49 16.72 -20.73
C HIS A 894 -35.36 18.25 -20.88
N ILE A 895 -34.14 18.78 -20.91
CA ILE A 895 -33.90 20.22 -21.17
C ILE A 895 -34.42 20.63 -22.56
N ASP A 896 -34.18 19.83 -23.61
CA ASP A 896 -34.70 20.07 -24.96
C ASP A 896 -36.24 20.19 -24.95
N ALA A 897 -36.92 19.33 -24.19
CA ALA A 897 -38.37 19.38 -24.04
C ALA A 897 -38.86 20.65 -23.32
N LEU A 898 -38.14 21.11 -22.29
CA LEU A 898 -38.46 22.35 -21.57
C LEU A 898 -38.21 23.59 -22.45
N GLU A 899 -37.12 23.63 -23.21
CA GLU A 899 -36.84 24.72 -24.16
C GLU A 899 -37.87 24.78 -25.29
N GLN A 900 -38.34 23.64 -25.80
CA GLN A 900 -39.43 23.61 -26.77
C GLN A 900 -40.73 24.19 -26.19
N ARG A 901 -41.04 23.91 -24.91
CA ARG A 901 -42.20 24.49 -24.22
C ARG A 901 -42.05 26.01 -24.07
N LEU A 902 -40.86 26.48 -23.70
CA LEU A 902 -40.54 27.90 -23.62
C LEU A 902 -40.68 28.60 -24.98
N GLY A 903 -40.08 28.05 -26.03
CA GLY A 903 -40.15 28.61 -27.38
C GLY A 903 -41.57 28.67 -27.94
N ARG A 904 -42.40 27.66 -27.66
CA ARG A 904 -43.83 27.69 -28.01
C ARG A 904 -44.58 28.80 -27.26
N ARG A 905 -44.25 29.06 -26.00
CA ARG A 905 -44.85 30.13 -25.20
C ARG A 905 -44.38 31.52 -25.62
N VAL A 906 -43.09 31.73 -25.83
CA VAL A 906 -42.57 32.99 -26.40
C VAL A 906 -43.21 33.27 -27.76
N SER A 907 -43.44 32.23 -28.57
CA SER A 907 -44.15 32.35 -29.84
C SER A 907 -45.67 32.59 -29.70
N ALA A 908 -46.30 32.15 -28.60
CA ALA A 908 -47.73 32.34 -28.32
C ALA A 908 -48.04 33.67 -27.60
N ASN A 909 -47.09 34.16 -26.78
CA ASN A 909 -47.06 35.50 -26.18
C ASN A 909 -46.45 36.54 -27.15
N GLY A 910 -45.95 36.09 -28.31
CA GLY A 910 -45.44 36.94 -29.37
C GLY A 910 -46.54 37.86 -29.87
N LEU A 911 -46.26 39.17 -29.86
CA LEU A 911 -47.15 40.16 -30.44
C LEU A 911 -47.47 39.77 -31.90
N PRO A 912 -48.71 40.01 -32.36
CA PRO A 912 -49.20 39.48 -33.64
C PRO A 912 -48.22 39.71 -34.79
N ALA A 913 -48.04 38.68 -35.63
CA ALA A 913 -47.12 38.68 -36.79
C ALA A 913 -45.63 38.91 -36.46
N GLY A 914 -45.19 38.59 -35.22
CA GLY A 914 -43.78 38.66 -34.84
C GLY A 914 -43.27 40.09 -34.65
N LEU A 915 -44.18 41.02 -34.33
CA LEU A 915 -43.83 42.40 -33.99
C LEU A 915 -43.08 42.44 -32.65
N SER A 916 -42.09 43.33 -32.54
CA SER A 916 -41.50 43.67 -31.24
C SER A 916 -42.41 44.64 -30.47
N ALA A 917 -42.28 44.71 -29.15
CA ALA A 917 -43.02 45.68 -28.32
C ALA A 917 -42.90 47.11 -28.85
N ARG A 918 -41.70 47.47 -29.31
CA ARG A 918 -41.42 48.80 -29.87
C ARG A 918 -42.07 49.04 -31.23
N GLU A 919 -42.15 48.01 -32.08
CA GLU A 919 -42.87 48.08 -33.35
C GLU A 919 -44.39 48.16 -33.13
N LEU A 920 -44.93 47.52 -32.09
CA LEU A 920 -46.34 47.62 -31.74
C LEU A 920 -46.71 49.02 -31.24
N GLU A 921 -45.88 49.66 -30.41
CA GLU A 921 -46.07 51.06 -29.99
C GLU A 921 -46.10 52.02 -31.19
N VAL A 922 -45.14 51.85 -32.12
CA VAL A 922 -45.10 52.64 -33.37
C VAL A 922 -46.34 52.38 -34.22
N LEU A 923 -46.80 51.13 -34.31
CA LEU A 923 -48.00 50.74 -35.06
C LEU A 923 -49.28 51.34 -34.45
N ARG A 924 -49.42 51.32 -33.12
CA ARG A 924 -50.55 51.93 -32.38
C ARG A 924 -50.66 53.42 -32.64
N LEU A 925 -49.55 54.15 -32.46
CA LEU A 925 -49.53 55.60 -32.70
C LEU A 925 -49.75 55.94 -34.18
N ALA A 926 -49.25 55.10 -35.10
CA ALA A 926 -49.55 55.25 -36.52
C ALA A 926 -51.04 55.03 -36.83
N ALA A 927 -51.69 54.09 -36.15
CA ALA A 927 -53.13 53.79 -36.30
C ALA A 927 -54.03 54.85 -35.65
N GLN A 928 -53.54 55.61 -34.66
CA GLN A 928 -54.17 56.81 -34.12
C GLN A 928 -54.04 58.05 -35.05
N GLY A 929 -53.36 57.92 -36.20
CA GLY A 929 -53.26 58.98 -37.21
C GLY A 929 -52.08 59.95 -37.00
N LEU A 930 -51.17 59.68 -36.07
CA LEU A 930 -50.00 60.52 -35.86
C LEU A 930 -49.01 60.40 -37.03
N THR A 931 -48.33 61.49 -37.37
CA THR A 931 -47.27 61.53 -38.39
C THR A 931 -45.92 61.04 -37.84
N ASN A 932 -44.97 60.65 -38.71
CA ASN A 932 -43.64 60.16 -38.26
C ASN A 932 -42.91 61.13 -37.31
N PRO A 933 -42.94 62.46 -37.51
CA PRO A 933 -42.37 63.41 -36.55
C PRO A 933 -43.09 63.40 -35.19
N GLN A 934 -44.43 63.32 -35.17
CA GLN A 934 -45.22 63.28 -33.93
C GLN A 934 -45.01 61.99 -33.13
N ILE A 935 -44.92 60.85 -33.83
CA ILE A 935 -44.56 59.56 -33.21
C ILE A 935 -43.14 59.63 -32.65
N GLY A 936 -42.22 60.26 -33.40
CA GLY A 936 -40.85 60.48 -32.96
C GLY A 936 -40.78 61.32 -31.68
N GLU A 937 -41.55 62.39 -31.61
CA GLU A 937 -41.64 63.24 -30.42
C GLU A 937 -42.20 62.49 -29.21
N GLN A 938 -43.30 61.74 -29.37
CA GLN A 938 -43.91 60.97 -28.28
C GLN A 938 -43.05 59.81 -27.78
N LEU A 939 -42.32 59.14 -28.69
CA LEU A 939 -41.50 57.99 -28.36
C LEU A 939 -40.02 58.35 -28.12
N PHE A 940 -39.65 59.62 -28.15
CA PHE A 940 -38.25 60.09 -28.08
C PHE A 940 -37.34 59.47 -29.17
N LEU A 941 -37.83 59.38 -30.40
CA LEU A 941 -37.14 58.84 -31.58
C LEU A 941 -37.02 59.88 -32.69
N SER A 942 -36.00 59.76 -33.56
CA SER A 942 -35.95 60.57 -34.79
C SER A 942 -37.03 60.12 -35.78
N ALA A 943 -37.56 61.04 -36.60
CA ALA A 943 -38.53 60.70 -37.65
C ALA A 943 -38.02 59.61 -38.61
N ARG A 944 -36.69 59.55 -38.84
CA ARG A 944 -36.03 58.51 -39.64
C ARG A 944 -36.04 57.15 -38.97
N THR A 945 -35.92 57.11 -37.64
CA THR A 945 -36.01 55.88 -36.84
C THR A 945 -37.44 55.33 -36.87
N VAL A 946 -38.45 56.19 -36.76
CA VAL A 946 -39.87 55.80 -36.91
C VAL A 946 -40.14 55.23 -38.30
N GLU A 947 -39.59 55.84 -39.35
CA GLU A 947 -39.71 55.32 -40.72
C GLU A 947 -39.07 53.92 -40.87
N HIS A 948 -37.93 53.69 -40.23
CA HIS A 948 -37.29 52.37 -40.21
C HIS A 948 -38.16 51.32 -39.48
N HIS A 949 -38.73 51.67 -38.33
CA HIS A 949 -39.68 50.80 -37.62
C HIS A 949 -40.90 50.49 -38.49
N LEU A 950 -41.49 51.48 -39.16
CA LEU A 950 -42.62 51.27 -40.07
C LEU A 950 -42.29 50.36 -41.25
N ARG A 951 -41.10 50.45 -41.85
CA ARG A 951 -40.68 49.50 -42.90
C ARG A 951 -40.53 48.07 -42.37
N SER A 952 -39.99 47.92 -41.16
CA SER A 952 -39.88 46.61 -40.51
C SER A 952 -41.26 46.03 -40.22
N ILE A 953 -42.20 46.84 -39.72
CA ILE A 953 -43.61 46.49 -39.51
C ILE A 953 -44.25 46.05 -40.83
N TYR A 954 -44.10 46.83 -41.90
CA TYR A 954 -44.64 46.51 -43.23
C TYR A 954 -44.17 45.16 -43.73
N ARG A 955 -42.88 44.88 -43.60
CA ARG A 955 -42.31 43.58 -43.97
C ARG A 955 -42.86 42.43 -43.11
N LYS A 956 -43.01 42.64 -41.80
CA LYS A 956 -43.52 41.62 -40.86
C LYS A 956 -45.01 41.34 -41.04
N LEU A 957 -45.78 42.35 -41.43
CA LEU A 957 -47.22 42.27 -41.69
C LEU A 957 -47.57 41.89 -43.15
N ASP A 958 -46.56 41.75 -44.03
CA ASP A 958 -46.72 41.57 -45.48
C ASP A 958 -47.65 42.63 -46.14
N VAL A 959 -47.46 43.89 -45.76
CA VAL A 959 -48.21 45.03 -46.30
C VAL A 959 -47.26 46.09 -46.87
N SER A 960 -47.73 46.87 -47.85
CA SER A 960 -46.91 47.87 -48.55
C SER A 960 -47.23 49.32 -48.17
N THR A 961 -48.26 49.56 -47.35
CA THR A 961 -48.73 50.92 -47.04
C THR A 961 -49.05 51.09 -45.56
N ARG A 962 -48.89 52.33 -45.07
CA ARG A 962 -49.30 52.72 -43.71
C ARG A 962 -50.77 52.39 -43.44
N ALA A 963 -51.65 52.72 -44.39
CA ALA A 963 -53.08 52.46 -44.28
C ALA A 963 -53.42 50.97 -44.13
N ALA A 964 -52.67 50.09 -44.80
CA ALA A 964 -52.83 48.65 -44.66
C ALA A 964 -52.34 48.15 -43.29
N ALA A 965 -51.21 48.67 -42.80
CA ALA A 965 -50.71 48.33 -41.46
C ALA A 965 -51.64 48.83 -40.34
N THR A 966 -52.19 50.05 -40.46
CA THR A 966 -53.14 50.59 -39.46
C THR A 966 -54.47 49.85 -39.49
N ARG A 967 -54.94 49.43 -40.66
CA ARG A 967 -56.13 48.57 -40.78
C ARG A 967 -55.89 47.20 -40.12
N PHE A 968 -54.73 46.58 -40.33
CA PHE A 968 -54.34 45.37 -39.62
C PHE A 968 -54.39 45.58 -38.09
N ALA A 969 -53.90 46.71 -37.59
CA ALA A 969 -53.96 47.02 -36.16
C ALA A 969 -55.41 47.14 -35.63
N VAL A 970 -56.33 47.68 -36.43
CA VAL A 970 -57.76 47.77 -36.07
C VAL A 970 -58.45 46.39 -36.16
N GLU A 971 -58.19 45.62 -37.22
CA GLU A 971 -58.79 44.30 -37.45
C GLU A 971 -58.36 43.25 -36.41
N HIS A 972 -57.18 43.43 -35.82
CA HIS A 972 -56.61 42.55 -34.80
C HIS A 972 -56.69 43.13 -33.38
N ASP A 973 -57.49 44.18 -33.16
CA ASP A 973 -57.77 44.80 -31.85
C ASP A 973 -56.51 45.23 -31.08
N LEU A 974 -55.54 45.81 -31.81
CA LEU A 974 -54.22 46.18 -31.30
C LEU A 974 -54.11 47.63 -30.83
N LEU A 975 -55.20 48.39 -30.85
CA LEU A 975 -55.25 49.84 -30.58
C LEU A 975 -55.27 50.23 -29.09
#